data_AF-A0AB34JPK6-F1
#
_entry.id   AF-A0AB34JPK6-F1
#
_cell.length_a   1.000
_cell.length_b   1.000
_cell.length_c   1.000
_cell.angle_alpha   90.00
_cell.angle_beta   90.00
_cell.angle_gamma   90.00
#
_symmetry.space_group_name_H-M   'P 1'
#
loop_
_entity.id
_entity.type
_entity.pdbx_description
1 polymer ?
#
loop_
_entity_poly.entity_id
_entity_poly.type
_entity_poly.pdbx_seq_one_letter_code
_entity_poly.pdbx_strand_id
1 'polypeptide(L)'
;MAMQSWQEGFSVRVRGRAQVAHSFSGEEFGTAQALHGITFTVDAVLSGPALLPHLNFLIDLTDAEAALREALAPYDRRNLDEMEEFAGQNTTCERFALAVWQRCAAALPPPPALTMLKIVVRESDLAFVEYERGLEAGAPPGLYTVAVRGRFMAARSLRGERFGASQRLHGATFIVDAHFHGRKLDASKGFLIDICLVERLLAESTAALHQTNLDQSLGGVNPTAVAVADAIGERLARGVAAEPLESLRLAVTEHFRPAGSRAAGEQLHTVVARGRCMIAHSFKGASFGAAQALHGCTYVVDARLSAPRVASDGGFPRERRELEAALALALGAYDRRNLDECAEFGGANTTCEMVARGVWARLAAALPAAAEGAAGGEVLSLSIRESDVACVAFQRALRPPAAAGTVLLVDLDAIEPAGQPEEAVASSPTGIVHRTPVERLAAVIPHAMYAISAEADGRAALVRLGLASLPPSRCLFGAATTSPAFWAQLPLTIGADAACLALVGGSDDVRAAAAAGGVRAPSPPLSADFPLDRALLAVVQCASSPRGAAHAARVEYLRAKRPADQAAYSAAVLDRLKEQLLPRLTPPRELRVLDLGAGILSMLAQVESLADAIGCAVVTYEAVDSDEALLAAAAAQLAERGFELSAAEEAAVTRATGASAAGAALHLTLRVADVLSLADQPAAPRDLVVASAFADLFPPPQLAALLARLAPGALAYLPITFDGVTRLEPPHNGVGSVPSDERVMAAYHEHLEAQGQYLHPSDFVRAVEAAGGAMLATGLSRLKLPPEAPLYPYMLDFVSTGTAVALWADGWDPAAWRELAIARRARFIVDNVDILLRLPEAVQPAGDSYQALELRAPRSVGFVLRTPPPLLDADTVEVRSIVSMISGGTELLMYRGDFDVSDEPLDKTIGGLKDAGLAYPMSYGYALVGTVTAAGAHVPMGWLGKRVFTFAPHAEAAYTRFPSLLEVPEWCSPADAAFLPSAETALSIAHDAHPRTGEVVYVFGAGVIGLLVIAALQGSAAVTAVDPVASRRDLALRLGAAAAVSPEQLRRRAADVSIECSGNPAALQAALDGTRDAGTVVLASWYGRKAVTLALGTRFHRSHLKIIASQVSEVVGEHAARWSKARRFEAAWALIERVRPSEKLPLTTLPFPNAAEAYDLLDRGVATIAQLRYGEEAQPHRSRF
;
A
#
# COMPACT_ATOMS: atom_id res chain seq x y z
N MET A 1 -11.58 34.85 16.33
CA MET A 1 -11.34 34.46 17.74
C MET A 1 -10.79 33.05 17.73
N ALA A 2 -9.71 32.79 18.46
CA ALA A 2 -9.08 31.48 18.45
C ALA A 2 -10.01 30.40 19.02
N MET A 3 -9.91 29.17 18.51
CA MET A 3 -10.22 27.98 19.31
C MET A 3 -9.51 28.15 20.66
N GLN A 4 -10.14 27.80 21.78
CA GLN A 4 -9.43 27.74 23.06
C GLN A 4 -8.32 26.69 22.94
N SER A 5 -7.12 27.15 22.63
CA SER A 5 -5.92 26.34 22.56
C SER A 5 -5.54 25.97 23.98
N TRP A 6 -6.05 24.82 24.43
CA TRP A 6 -5.72 24.23 25.71
C TRP A 6 -4.20 24.30 25.93
N GLN A 7 -3.77 25.09 26.92
CA GLN A 7 -2.34 25.22 27.27
C GLN A 7 -1.76 23.90 27.80
N GLU A 8 -2.64 23.00 28.26
CA GLU A 8 -2.40 21.61 28.64
C GLU A 8 -3.68 20.78 28.40
N GLY A 9 -3.58 19.54 27.94
CA GLY A 9 -4.76 18.67 27.76
C GLY A 9 -4.47 17.27 27.18
N PHE A 10 -5.49 16.41 27.20
CA PHE A 10 -5.45 14.99 26.81
C PHE A 10 -6.41 14.68 25.66
N SER A 11 -6.13 13.60 24.92
CA SER A 11 -7.07 13.01 23.96
C SER A 11 -6.92 11.49 23.84
N VAL A 12 -8.04 10.80 23.56
CA VAL A 12 -8.16 9.35 23.34
C VAL A 12 -8.80 9.11 21.97
N ARG A 13 -8.25 8.21 21.15
CA ARG A 13 -8.86 7.74 19.89
C ARG A 13 -9.30 6.30 19.98
N VAL A 14 -10.50 6.01 19.48
CA VAL A 14 -11.02 4.66 19.17
C VAL A 14 -11.42 4.57 17.69
N ARG A 15 -11.44 3.35 17.13
CA ARG A 15 -11.71 3.09 15.71
C ARG A 15 -12.81 2.05 15.51
N GLY A 16 -13.76 2.35 14.63
CA GLY A 16 -14.82 1.46 14.16
C GLY A 16 -14.87 1.40 12.62
N ARG A 17 -15.81 0.63 12.10
CA ARG A 17 -16.12 0.51 10.66
C ARG A 17 -17.63 0.42 10.45
N ALA A 18 -18.10 0.87 9.30
CA ALA A 18 -19.45 0.62 8.81
C ALA A 18 -19.41 0.33 7.31
N GLN A 19 -20.01 -0.78 6.89
CA GLN A 19 -20.28 -1.07 5.48
C GLN A 19 -21.61 -0.42 5.13
N VAL A 20 -21.67 0.45 4.13
CA VAL A 20 -22.91 1.13 3.74
C VAL A 20 -23.11 1.04 2.23
N ALA A 21 -24.31 1.32 1.75
CA ALA A 21 -24.55 1.69 0.36
C ALA A 21 -25.20 3.08 0.30
N HIS A 22 -24.96 3.84 -0.76
CA HIS A 22 -25.62 5.13 -1.00
C HIS A 22 -25.52 5.59 -2.46
N SER A 23 -26.19 6.70 -2.77
CA SER A 23 -26.07 7.43 -4.04
C SER A 23 -26.09 8.95 -3.82
N PHE A 24 -25.63 9.72 -4.81
CA PHE A 24 -25.64 11.18 -4.76
C PHE A 24 -26.53 11.78 -5.86
N SER A 25 -27.15 12.93 -5.55
CA SER A 25 -27.88 13.76 -6.50
C SER A 25 -27.02 14.97 -6.93
N GLY A 26 -26.84 15.15 -8.23
CA GLY A 26 -26.07 16.24 -8.83
C GLY A 26 -25.08 15.73 -9.89
N GLU A 27 -24.99 16.42 -11.02
CA GLU A 27 -24.14 16.03 -12.14
C GLU A 27 -22.65 15.97 -11.76
N GLU A 28 -22.22 16.78 -10.78
CA GLU A 28 -20.84 16.80 -10.29
C GLU A 28 -20.39 15.49 -9.63
N PHE A 29 -21.32 14.63 -9.20
CA PHE A 29 -20.98 13.34 -8.57
C PHE A 29 -20.76 12.20 -9.58
N GLY A 30 -20.96 12.45 -10.88
CA GLY A 30 -20.60 11.50 -11.95
C GLY A 30 -21.22 10.11 -11.74
N THR A 31 -20.38 9.06 -11.71
CA THR A 31 -20.82 7.67 -11.49
C THR A 31 -21.35 7.38 -10.09
N ALA A 32 -20.99 8.19 -9.08
CA ALA A 32 -21.49 8.05 -7.71
C ALA A 32 -22.98 8.48 -7.55
N GLN A 33 -23.62 8.91 -8.65
CA GLN A 33 -25.08 9.01 -8.76
C GLN A 33 -25.76 7.63 -8.81
N ALA A 34 -25.04 6.56 -9.15
CA ALA A 34 -25.54 5.19 -9.02
C ALA A 34 -25.41 4.68 -7.58
N LEU A 35 -26.34 3.84 -7.13
CA LEU A 35 -26.25 3.15 -5.84
C LEU A 35 -24.99 2.27 -5.81
N HIS A 36 -24.09 2.55 -4.88
CA HIS A 36 -22.84 1.83 -4.72
C HIS A 36 -22.54 1.55 -3.25
N GLY A 37 -21.76 0.48 -3.00
CA GLY A 37 -21.36 0.07 -1.65
C GLY A 37 -19.97 0.57 -1.28
N ILE A 38 -19.79 1.02 -0.04
CA ILE A 38 -18.52 1.53 0.49
C ILE A 38 -18.31 1.08 1.94
N THR A 39 -17.05 0.94 2.38
CA THR A 39 -16.71 0.62 3.77
C THR A 39 -15.99 1.81 4.41
N PHE A 40 -16.72 2.57 5.23
CA PHE A 40 -16.12 3.64 6.01
C PHE A 40 -15.29 3.05 7.15
N THR A 41 -14.04 3.51 7.30
CA THR A 41 -13.31 3.42 8.57
C THR A 41 -13.52 4.72 9.34
N VAL A 42 -13.94 4.63 10.60
CA VAL A 42 -14.35 5.79 11.39
C VAL A 42 -13.53 5.86 12.69
N ASP A 43 -12.83 6.97 12.92
CA ASP A 43 -12.16 7.24 14.20
C ASP A 43 -13.01 8.22 15.03
N ALA A 44 -13.27 7.92 16.30
CA ALA A 44 -13.73 8.90 17.28
C ALA A 44 -12.55 9.35 18.15
N VAL A 45 -12.34 10.66 18.24
CA VAL A 45 -11.30 11.29 19.06
C VAL A 45 -11.97 12.17 20.11
N LEU A 46 -11.79 11.78 21.37
CA LEU A 46 -12.34 12.40 22.57
C LEU A 46 -11.24 13.23 23.24
N SER A 47 -11.50 14.47 23.62
CA SER A 47 -10.50 15.35 24.22
C SER A 47 -11.00 16.12 25.44
N GLY A 48 -10.10 16.44 26.37
CA GLY A 48 -10.42 17.20 27.58
C GLY A 48 -9.19 17.68 28.38
N PRO A 49 -9.34 18.69 29.25
CA PRO A 49 -8.23 19.30 29.98
C PRO A 49 -7.72 18.49 31.19
N ALA A 50 -8.55 17.58 31.73
CA ALA A 50 -8.28 16.92 33.00
C ALA A 50 -8.59 15.41 32.92
N LEU A 51 -7.95 14.65 33.80
CA LEU A 51 -8.20 13.22 34.01
C LEU A 51 -9.15 13.03 35.20
N LEU A 52 -9.84 11.89 35.25
CA LEU A 52 -10.71 11.57 36.38
C LEU A 52 -9.88 11.43 37.69
N PRO A 53 -10.19 12.20 38.77
CA PRO A 53 -9.31 12.38 39.94
C PRO A 53 -8.85 11.16 40.74
N HIS A 54 -9.33 9.95 40.42
CA HIS A 54 -8.97 8.69 41.08
C HIS A 54 -8.57 7.57 40.12
N LEU A 55 -8.74 7.76 38.80
CA LEU A 55 -8.54 6.72 37.79
C LEU A 55 -7.42 7.05 36.78
N ASN A 56 -7.04 8.33 36.67
CA ASN A 56 -5.97 8.82 35.79
C ASN A 56 -6.16 8.54 34.28
N PHE A 57 -7.39 8.30 33.82
CA PHE A 57 -7.74 8.30 32.40
C PHE A 57 -8.73 9.42 32.07
N LEU A 58 -8.84 9.75 30.78
CA LEU A 58 -9.76 10.78 30.27
C LEU A 58 -11.19 10.24 30.15
N ILE A 59 -11.33 9.00 29.66
CA ILE A 59 -12.54 8.18 29.58
C ILE A 59 -12.09 6.70 29.67
N ASP A 60 -12.95 5.79 30.12
CA ASP A 60 -12.67 4.36 29.96
C ASP A 60 -12.64 4.00 28.47
N LEU A 61 -11.64 3.24 28.04
CA LEU A 61 -11.49 2.84 26.64
C LEU A 61 -12.70 2.00 26.18
N THR A 62 -13.24 1.16 27.07
CA THR A 62 -14.40 0.31 26.82
C THR A 62 -15.66 1.14 26.55
N ASP A 63 -15.84 2.22 27.31
CA ASP A 63 -16.96 3.15 27.14
C ASP A 63 -16.84 3.93 25.83
N ALA A 64 -15.63 4.37 25.48
CA ALA A 64 -15.36 5.03 24.20
C ALA A 64 -15.63 4.10 22.99
N GLU A 65 -15.16 2.85 23.05
CA GLU A 65 -15.41 1.83 22.04
C GLU A 65 -16.90 1.45 21.95
N ALA A 66 -17.61 1.40 23.08
CA ALA A 66 -19.05 1.17 23.13
C ALA A 66 -19.84 2.31 22.47
N ALA A 67 -19.55 3.56 22.82
CA ALA A 67 -20.23 4.72 22.25
C ALA A 67 -20.06 4.82 20.72
N LEU A 68 -18.85 4.55 20.19
CA LEU A 68 -18.64 4.52 18.74
C LEU A 68 -19.33 3.31 18.07
N ARG A 69 -19.29 2.13 18.69
CA ARG A 69 -19.96 0.93 18.18
C ARG A 69 -21.49 1.10 18.11
N GLU A 70 -22.09 1.68 19.15
CA GLU A 70 -23.52 2.00 19.17
C GLU A 70 -23.89 3.11 18.18
N ALA A 71 -23.00 4.09 17.96
CA ALA A 71 -23.20 5.12 16.95
C ALA A 71 -23.16 4.58 15.51
N LEU A 72 -22.34 3.55 15.24
CA LEU A 72 -22.18 2.95 13.90
C LEU A 72 -23.18 1.82 13.59
N ALA A 73 -23.65 1.09 14.60
CA ALA A 73 -24.54 -0.06 14.42
C ALA A 73 -25.82 0.19 13.58
N PRO A 74 -26.46 1.38 13.58
CA PRO A 74 -27.62 1.66 12.73
C PRO A 74 -27.30 1.72 11.22
N TYR A 75 -26.04 2.01 10.87
CA TYR A 75 -25.59 2.20 9.49
C TYR A 75 -24.98 0.93 8.88
N ASP A 76 -24.41 0.04 9.70
CA ASP A 76 -23.68 -1.13 9.19
C ASP A 76 -24.59 -2.09 8.40
N ARG A 77 -24.16 -2.38 7.18
CA ARG A 77 -24.86 -3.13 6.12
C ARG A 77 -26.23 -2.55 5.73
N ARG A 78 -26.36 -1.22 5.71
CA ARG A 78 -27.57 -0.50 5.28
C ARG A 78 -27.34 0.41 4.08
N ASN A 79 -28.40 0.63 3.32
CA ASN A 79 -28.49 1.73 2.36
C ASN A 79 -28.82 3.02 3.12
N LEU A 80 -27.98 4.06 3.01
CA LEU A 80 -28.18 5.34 3.69
C LEU A 80 -29.31 6.15 3.05
N ASP A 81 -29.56 5.97 1.75
CA ASP A 81 -30.61 6.67 1.00
C ASP A 81 -32.03 6.33 1.52
N GLU A 82 -32.17 5.17 2.17
CA GLU A 82 -33.41 4.67 2.78
C GLU A 82 -33.62 5.18 4.22
N MET A 83 -32.65 5.89 4.80
CA MET A 83 -32.70 6.32 6.20
C MET A 83 -33.30 7.72 6.33
N GLU A 84 -34.32 7.85 7.18
CA GLU A 84 -35.06 9.11 7.40
C GLU A 84 -34.15 10.29 7.79
N GLU A 85 -33.04 10.03 8.49
CA GLU A 85 -32.07 11.06 8.89
C GLU A 85 -31.28 11.70 7.72
N PHE A 86 -31.26 11.05 6.54
CA PHE A 86 -30.64 11.55 5.31
C PHE A 86 -31.65 11.89 4.21
N ALA A 87 -32.96 11.80 4.49
CA ALA A 87 -33.99 12.01 3.48
C ALA A 87 -33.87 13.38 2.76
N GLY A 88 -33.83 13.34 1.43
CA GLY A 88 -33.70 14.52 0.58
C GLY A 88 -32.31 15.18 0.58
N GLN A 89 -31.27 14.46 1.02
CA GLN A 89 -29.91 14.98 1.17
C GLN A 89 -28.83 13.96 0.74
N ASN A 90 -27.89 14.37 -0.10
CA ASN A 90 -26.69 13.57 -0.42
C ASN A 90 -25.94 13.12 0.84
N THR A 91 -25.72 11.83 1.00
CA THR A 91 -25.07 11.17 2.15
C THR A 91 -23.53 11.25 2.13
N THR A 92 -23.01 12.46 1.95
CA THR A 92 -21.57 12.76 1.86
C THR A 92 -20.81 12.34 3.11
N CYS A 93 -19.49 12.17 2.99
CA CYS A 93 -18.61 11.91 4.14
C CYS A 93 -18.79 12.93 5.28
N GLU A 94 -19.01 14.21 4.98
CA GLU A 94 -19.31 15.28 5.95
C GLU A 94 -20.62 15.05 6.70
N ARG A 95 -21.71 14.73 5.98
CA ARG A 95 -23.01 14.44 6.59
C ARG A 95 -22.98 13.16 7.41
N PHE A 96 -22.28 12.13 6.93
CA PHE A 96 -22.07 10.90 7.69
C PHE A 96 -21.23 11.16 8.97
N ALA A 97 -20.16 11.96 8.87
CA ALA A 97 -19.35 12.35 10.03
C ALA A 97 -20.18 13.12 11.08
N LEU A 98 -21.07 14.02 10.65
CA LEU A 98 -22.02 14.70 11.53
C LEU A 98 -23.00 13.74 12.20
N ALA A 99 -23.59 12.81 11.44
CA ALA A 99 -24.60 11.88 11.96
C ALA A 99 -23.99 10.90 12.99
N VAL A 100 -22.81 10.36 12.69
CA VAL A 100 -22.03 9.57 13.64
C VAL A 100 -21.62 10.42 14.86
N TRP A 101 -21.25 11.69 14.68
CA TRP A 101 -20.93 12.59 15.80
C TRP A 101 -22.13 12.77 16.73
N GLN A 102 -23.33 12.99 16.19
CA GLN A 102 -24.55 13.17 16.98
C GLN A 102 -24.89 11.92 17.78
N ARG A 103 -24.85 10.74 17.15
CA ARG A 103 -25.12 9.46 17.84
C ARG A 103 -24.05 9.13 18.89
N CYS A 104 -22.77 9.34 18.56
CA CYS A 104 -21.66 9.10 19.49
C CYS A 104 -21.71 10.07 20.68
N ALA A 105 -21.97 11.36 20.44
CA ALA A 105 -22.15 12.35 21.51
C ALA A 105 -23.32 12.02 22.46
N ALA A 106 -24.39 11.40 21.95
CA ALA A 106 -25.52 10.95 22.76
C ALA A 106 -25.25 9.64 23.53
N ALA A 107 -24.37 8.77 23.03
CA ALA A 107 -24.01 7.49 23.65
C ALA A 107 -22.86 7.62 24.67
N LEU A 108 -22.06 8.70 24.62
CA LEU A 108 -21.01 8.96 25.61
C LEU A 108 -21.60 9.20 27.01
N PRO A 109 -21.03 8.62 28.09
CA PRO A 109 -21.46 8.92 29.44
C PRO A 109 -21.20 10.40 29.77
N PRO A 110 -22.14 11.14 30.39
CA PRO A 110 -22.01 12.58 30.62
C PRO A 110 -20.87 12.88 31.62
N PRO A 111 -19.75 13.49 31.19
CA PRO A 111 -18.55 13.55 32.03
C PRO A 111 -18.13 14.99 32.37
N PRO A 112 -17.59 15.25 33.57
CA PRO A 112 -17.06 16.57 33.93
C PRO A 112 -15.71 16.90 33.25
N ALA A 113 -15.19 16.03 32.38
CA ALA A 113 -13.82 16.09 31.86
C ALA A 113 -13.69 16.13 30.32
N LEU A 114 -14.64 15.58 29.54
CA LEU A 114 -14.60 15.69 28.08
C LEU A 114 -15.18 17.03 27.64
N THR A 115 -14.47 17.74 26.78
CA THR A 115 -14.90 19.03 26.24
C THR A 115 -15.15 18.99 24.74
N MET A 116 -14.63 17.98 24.03
CA MET A 116 -14.65 17.92 22.56
C MET A 116 -14.76 16.48 22.06
N LEU A 117 -15.58 16.26 21.03
CA LEU A 117 -15.62 15.04 20.21
C LEU A 117 -15.32 15.40 18.75
N LYS A 118 -14.41 14.65 18.13
CA LYS A 118 -14.12 14.66 16.69
C LYS A 118 -14.42 13.29 16.11
N ILE A 119 -15.14 13.25 15.00
CA ILE A 119 -15.27 12.06 14.15
C ILE A 119 -14.40 12.24 12.91
N VAL A 120 -13.70 11.19 12.48
CA VAL A 120 -12.94 11.14 11.24
C VAL A 120 -13.47 9.99 10.40
N VAL A 121 -13.98 10.26 9.20
CA VAL A 121 -14.49 9.27 8.25
C VAL A 121 -13.49 9.10 7.12
N ARG A 122 -13.17 7.84 6.80
CA ARG A 122 -12.19 7.46 5.77
C ARG A 122 -12.81 6.48 4.80
N GLU A 123 -12.82 6.87 3.53
CA GLU A 123 -13.07 5.99 2.38
C GLU A 123 -11.76 5.39 1.87
N SER A 124 -10.68 6.19 1.85
CA SER A 124 -9.34 5.79 1.44
C SER A 124 -8.26 6.29 2.42
N ASP A 125 -7.03 5.81 2.23
CA ASP A 125 -5.84 6.34 2.94
C ASP A 125 -5.31 7.67 2.36
N LEU A 126 -5.89 8.11 1.24
CA LEU A 126 -5.51 9.33 0.52
C LEU A 126 -6.43 10.50 0.83
N ALA A 127 -7.72 10.25 1.06
CA ALA A 127 -8.73 11.28 1.29
C ALA A 127 -9.65 10.92 2.47
N PHE A 128 -9.94 11.90 3.33
CA PHE A 128 -10.77 11.71 4.51
C PHE A 128 -11.41 13.00 5.00
N VAL A 129 -12.47 12.87 5.79
CA VAL A 129 -13.21 14.00 6.38
C VAL A 129 -13.13 13.94 7.91
N GLU A 130 -12.97 15.08 8.55
CA GLU A 130 -13.15 15.25 10.00
C GLU A 130 -14.34 16.18 10.30
N TYR A 131 -15.10 15.88 11.35
CA TYR A 131 -16.04 16.80 11.97
C TYR A 131 -15.75 16.91 13.47
N GLU A 132 -15.44 18.10 13.97
CA GLU A 132 -15.15 18.35 15.38
C GLU A 132 -16.09 19.39 16.01
N ARG A 133 -16.57 19.13 17.23
CA ARG A 133 -17.40 20.07 18.00
C ARG A 133 -17.26 19.87 19.50
N GLY A 134 -17.43 20.95 20.26
CA GLY A 134 -17.54 20.90 21.71
C GLY A 134 -18.77 20.12 22.18
N LEU A 135 -18.64 19.40 23.29
CA LEU A 135 -19.71 18.59 23.90
C LEU A 135 -20.61 19.40 24.86
N GLU A 136 -20.20 20.61 25.19
CA GLU A 136 -20.92 21.52 26.10
C GLU A 136 -22.18 22.16 25.47
N ALA A 137 -23.21 22.38 26.30
CA ALA A 137 -24.45 23.01 25.86
C ALA A 137 -24.20 24.46 25.40
N GLY A 138 -24.51 24.76 24.14
CA GLY A 138 -24.22 26.05 23.53
C GLY A 138 -22.87 26.16 22.81
N ALA A 139 -22.11 25.07 22.71
CA ALA A 139 -20.88 25.02 21.91
C ALA A 139 -21.10 25.55 20.48
N PRO A 140 -20.13 26.29 19.91
CA PRO A 140 -20.24 26.85 18.55
C PRO A 140 -20.49 25.77 17.49
N PRO A 141 -20.91 26.16 16.27
CA PRO A 141 -21.09 25.21 15.17
C PRO A 141 -19.81 24.41 14.92
N GLY A 142 -19.96 23.11 14.73
CA GLY A 142 -18.84 22.20 14.51
C GLY A 142 -18.07 22.53 13.23
N LEU A 143 -16.77 22.22 13.25
CA LEU A 143 -15.84 22.48 12.17
C LEU A 143 -15.69 21.22 11.32
N TYR A 144 -16.01 21.32 10.03
CA TYR A 144 -15.68 20.31 9.04
C TYR A 144 -14.25 20.52 8.55
N THR A 145 -13.57 19.42 8.23
CA THR A 145 -12.25 19.40 7.61
C THR A 145 -12.21 18.34 6.52
N VAL A 146 -12.05 18.73 5.26
CA VAL A 146 -11.76 17.80 4.15
C VAL A 146 -10.25 17.70 4.00
N ALA A 147 -9.68 16.49 4.01
CA ALA A 147 -8.25 16.27 3.99
C ALA A 147 -7.83 15.32 2.87
N VAL A 148 -6.82 15.72 2.08
CA VAL A 148 -6.30 14.97 0.93
C VAL A 148 -4.76 14.90 0.96
N ARG A 149 -4.20 13.77 0.51
CA ARG A 149 -2.78 13.44 0.57
C ARG A 149 -2.15 13.27 -0.82
N GLY A 150 -1.17 14.12 -1.10
CA GLY A 150 -0.26 14.00 -2.25
C GLY A 150 1.12 13.47 -1.84
N ARG A 151 1.93 13.10 -2.84
CA ARG A 151 3.35 12.77 -2.66
C ARG A 151 4.17 13.24 -3.85
N PHE A 152 5.38 13.71 -3.63
CA PHE A 152 6.34 13.96 -4.69
C PHE A 152 7.78 13.66 -4.25
N MET A 153 8.72 13.55 -5.17
CA MET A 153 10.14 13.43 -4.90
C MET A 153 10.87 14.61 -5.53
N ALA A 154 11.90 15.16 -4.89
CA ALA A 154 12.70 16.24 -5.48
C ALA A 154 14.13 16.22 -4.95
N ALA A 155 15.08 16.73 -5.74
CA ALA A 155 16.46 16.91 -5.32
C ALA A 155 16.64 18.27 -4.62
N ARG A 156 17.50 18.34 -3.61
CA ARG A 156 17.79 19.60 -2.88
C ARG A 156 19.12 19.60 -2.14
N SER A 157 19.65 20.77 -1.81
CA SER A 157 20.75 20.98 -0.87
C SER A 157 20.37 22.03 0.18
N LEU A 158 20.63 21.74 1.46
CA LEU A 158 20.30 22.65 2.56
C LEU A 158 21.51 23.53 2.92
N ARG A 159 21.36 24.85 2.86
CA ARG A 159 22.50 25.77 3.02
C ARG A 159 22.77 26.12 4.49
N GLY A 160 24.03 25.99 4.91
CA GLY A 160 24.52 26.38 6.24
C GLY A 160 25.09 25.20 7.03
N GLU A 161 26.16 25.46 7.80
CA GLU A 161 26.98 24.41 8.44
C GLU A 161 26.18 23.43 9.32
N ARG A 162 25.12 23.93 9.97
CA ARG A 162 24.22 23.13 10.82
C ARG A 162 23.60 21.93 10.11
N PHE A 163 23.35 22.02 8.80
CA PHE A 163 22.70 20.96 8.03
C PHE A 163 23.64 19.78 7.66
N GLY A 164 24.94 19.86 8.00
CA GLY A 164 25.86 18.72 7.93
C GLY A 164 25.90 18.05 6.55
N ALA A 165 25.64 16.74 6.50
CA ALA A 165 25.66 15.96 5.25
C ALA A 165 24.59 16.39 4.24
N SER A 166 23.47 16.99 4.68
CA SER A 166 22.36 17.48 3.85
C SER A 166 22.68 18.78 3.10
N GLN A 167 23.88 19.35 3.31
CA GLN A 167 24.44 20.42 2.46
C GLN A 167 24.83 19.94 1.06
N ARG A 168 24.90 18.62 0.83
CA ARG A 168 25.07 18.04 -0.52
C ARG A 168 23.70 17.85 -1.17
N LEU A 169 23.66 17.90 -2.50
CA LEU A 169 22.45 17.62 -3.27
C LEU A 169 21.99 16.18 -3.02
N HIS A 170 20.77 16.01 -2.51
CA HIS A 170 20.18 14.70 -2.17
C HIS A 170 18.71 14.65 -2.59
N GLY A 171 18.23 13.45 -2.93
CA GLY A 171 16.81 13.21 -3.18
C GLY A 171 16.02 13.15 -1.88
N ALA A 172 14.89 13.85 -1.83
CA ALA A 172 13.95 13.87 -0.73
C ALA A 172 12.55 13.52 -1.26
N THR A 173 11.87 12.57 -0.61
CA THR A 173 10.45 12.29 -0.88
C THR A 173 9.60 13.09 0.08
N PHE A 174 8.67 13.89 -0.42
CA PHE A 174 7.73 14.69 0.36
C PHE A 174 6.33 14.10 0.29
N ILE A 175 5.71 13.86 1.45
CA ILE A 175 4.26 13.64 1.61
C ILE A 175 3.64 14.99 1.91
N VAL A 176 2.50 15.28 1.29
CA VAL A 176 1.80 16.56 1.44
C VAL A 176 0.36 16.29 1.84
N ASP A 177 -0.08 16.74 3.02
CA ASP A 177 -1.48 16.57 3.48
C ASP A 177 -2.18 17.94 3.50
N ALA A 178 -3.09 18.20 2.56
CA ALA A 178 -3.87 19.43 2.53
C ALA A 178 -5.23 19.21 3.22
N HIS A 179 -5.62 20.10 4.13
CA HIS A 179 -6.82 20.06 4.95
C HIS A 179 -7.58 21.39 4.81
N PHE A 180 -8.81 21.35 4.31
CA PHE A 180 -9.65 22.52 4.02
C PHE A 180 -10.75 22.58 5.08
N HIS A 181 -10.98 23.74 5.70
CA HIS A 181 -11.83 23.87 6.89
C HIS A 181 -12.99 24.85 6.68
N GLY A 182 -14.14 24.53 7.26
CA GLY A 182 -15.26 25.48 7.39
C GLY A 182 -16.39 24.93 8.26
N ARG A 183 -17.27 25.82 8.72
CA ARG A 183 -18.44 25.46 9.56
C ARG A 183 -19.76 25.32 8.81
N LYS A 184 -19.76 25.57 7.50
CA LYS A 184 -20.93 25.47 6.62
C LYS A 184 -20.61 24.52 5.48
N LEU A 185 -21.53 23.61 5.22
CA LEU A 185 -21.57 22.81 4.00
C LEU A 185 -22.34 23.59 2.94
N ASP A 186 -22.11 23.30 1.67
CA ASP A 186 -22.98 23.79 0.60
C ASP A 186 -24.41 23.26 0.79
N ALA A 187 -25.40 24.15 0.76
CA ALA A 187 -26.80 23.81 1.04
C ALA A 187 -27.44 22.93 -0.05
N SER A 188 -26.94 22.98 -1.28
CA SER A 188 -27.38 22.15 -2.40
C SER A 188 -26.62 20.83 -2.50
N LYS A 189 -25.29 20.86 -2.29
CA LYS A 189 -24.40 19.70 -2.55
C LYS A 189 -24.13 18.84 -1.31
N GLY A 190 -24.07 19.45 -0.12
CA GLY A 190 -23.87 18.76 1.15
C GLY A 190 -22.44 18.43 1.55
N PHE A 191 -21.44 18.95 0.85
CA PHE A 191 -20.02 18.84 1.22
C PHE A 191 -19.43 20.21 1.57
N LEU A 192 -18.24 20.25 2.16
CA LEU A 192 -17.51 21.49 2.47
C LEU A 192 -16.80 22.03 1.22
N ILE A 193 -16.16 21.15 0.47
CA ILE A 193 -15.46 21.42 -0.79
C ILE A 193 -15.41 20.11 -1.59
N ASP A 194 -15.44 20.20 -2.91
CA ASP A 194 -15.31 19.02 -3.78
C ASP A 194 -13.93 18.36 -3.56
N ILE A 195 -13.96 17.10 -3.12
CA ILE A 195 -12.76 16.32 -2.81
C ILE A 195 -11.91 16.06 -4.06
N CYS A 196 -12.56 15.83 -5.21
CA CYS A 196 -11.91 15.63 -6.50
C CYS A 196 -11.22 16.90 -7.00
N LEU A 197 -11.81 18.08 -6.75
CA LEU A 197 -11.19 19.37 -7.00
C LEU A 197 -9.89 19.54 -6.20
N VAL A 198 -9.92 19.29 -4.88
CA VAL A 198 -8.73 19.49 -4.04
C VAL A 198 -7.65 18.42 -4.23
N GLU A 199 -8.01 17.18 -4.56
CA GLU A 199 -7.04 16.16 -4.99
C GLU A 199 -6.31 16.58 -6.26
N ARG A 200 -7.04 17.02 -7.29
CA ARG A 200 -6.48 17.55 -8.54
C ARG A 200 -5.58 18.75 -8.32
N LEU A 201 -6.04 19.77 -7.57
CA LEU A 201 -5.24 20.96 -7.26
C LEU A 201 -3.96 20.60 -6.49
N LEU A 202 -4.00 19.59 -5.61
CA LEU A 202 -2.82 19.11 -4.89
C LEU A 202 -1.88 18.31 -5.79
N ALA A 203 -2.40 17.49 -6.69
CA ALA A 203 -1.64 16.78 -7.70
C ALA A 203 -0.90 17.76 -8.63
N GLU A 204 -1.58 18.77 -9.17
CA GLU A 204 -0.97 19.84 -9.97
C GLU A 204 0.12 20.60 -9.20
N SER A 205 -0.19 21.00 -7.96
CA SER A 205 0.72 21.78 -7.12
C SER A 205 2.01 21.02 -6.76
N THR A 206 1.91 19.70 -6.59
CA THR A 206 3.04 18.80 -6.27
C THR A 206 3.78 18.31 -7.51
N ALA A 207 3.10 18.09 -8.65
CA ALA A 207 3.71 17.73 -9.93
C ALA A 207 4.74 18.77 -10.39
N ALA A 208 4.43 20.06 -10.23
CA ALA A 208 5.34 21.16 -10.53
C ALA A 208 6.55 21.30 -9.57
N LEU A 209 6.71 20.39 -8.60
CA LEU A 209 7.92 20.21 -7.78
C LEU A 209 8.48 18.77 -7.89
N HIS A 210 7.83 17.88 -8.65
CA HIS A 210 8.22 16.48 -8.77
C HIS A 210 9.42 16.32 -9.71
N GLN A 211 10.41 15.56 -9.26
CA GLN A 211 11.72 15.31 -9.90
C GLN A 211 12.53 16.58 -10.26
N THR A 212 12.21 17.74 -9.67
CA THR A 212 12.97 18.98 -9.87
C THR A 212 14.12 19.14 -8.86
N ASN A 213 15.01 20.10 -9.12
CA ASN A 213 15.95 20.61 -8.11
C ASN A 213 15.32 21.81 -7.38
N LEU A 214 14.97 21.64 -6.10
CA LEU A 214 14.32 22.67 -5.29
C LEU A 214 15.21 23.90 -5.06
N ASP A 215 16.54 23.76 -5.11
CA ASP A 215 17.49 24.88 -4.99
C ASP A 215 17.26 25.94 -6.08
N GLN A 216 16.79 25.49 -7.25
CA GLN A 216 16.45 26.29 -8.41
C GLN A 216 14.95 26.65 -8.39
N SER A 217 14.07 25.69 -8.07
CA SER A 217 12.61 25.90 -8.08
C SER A 217 12.10 26.86 -7.01
N LEU A 218 12.83 27.04 -5.89
CA LEU A 218 12.44 27.90 -4.77
C LEU A 218 13.25 29.22 -4.71
N GLY A 219 13.74 29.70 -5.86
CA GLY A 219 14.27 31.07 -5.99
C GLY A 219 15.48 31.39 -5.11
N GLY A 220 16.28 30.39 -4.75
CA GLY A 220 17.43 30.54 -3.87
C GLY A 220 17.12 30.56 -2.37
N VAL A 221 15.86 30.37 -1.96
CA VAL A 221 15.49 30.07 -0.55
C VAL A 221 16.00 28.67 -0.19
N ASN A 222 16.38 28.46 1.08
CA ASN A 222 16.82 27.16 1.58
C ASN A 222 15.66 26.13 1.51
N PRO A 223 15.75 25.04 0.72
CA PRO A 223 14.64 24.15 0.34
C PRO A 223 14.23 23.15 1.45
N THR A 224 13.96 23.71 2.61
CA THR A 224 13.36 23.03 3.76
C THR A 224 11.93 22.58 3.43
N ALA A 225 11.40 21.60 4.19
CA ALA A 225 9.99 21.20 4.07
C ALA A 225 9.01 22.37 4.29
N VAL A 226 9.43 23.41 5.03
CA VAL A 226 8.69 24.66 5.20
C VAL A 226 8.59 25.45 3.89
N ALA A 227 9.70 25.67 3.18
CA ALA A 227 9.70 26.40 1.92
C ALA A 227 8.89 25.67 0.82
N VAL A 228 8.87 24.33 0.87
CA VAL A 228 7.98 23.50 0.04
C VAL A 228 6.51 23.71 0.43
N ALA A 229 6.18 23.76 1.72
CA ALA A 229 4.81 23.98 2.18
C ALA A 229 4.28 25.36 1.77
N ASP A 230 5.12 26.40 1.87
CA ASP A 230 4.79 27.76 1.43
C ASP A 230 4.47 27.76 -0.09
N ALA A 231 5.33 27.17 -0.93
CA ALA A 231 5.15 27.12 -2.39
C ALA A 231 3.91 26.34 -2.86
N ILE A 232 3.54 25.26 -2.17
CA ILE A 232 2.31 24.51 -2.44
C ILE A 232 1.08 25.26 -1.90
N GLY A 233 1.21 25.90 -0.75
CA GLY A 233 0.15 26.69 -0.11
C GLY A 233 -0.34 27.84 -0.95
N GLU A 234 0.56 28.60 -1.55
CA GLU A 234 0.19 29.69 -2.46
C GLU A 234 -0.51 29.21 -3.74
N ARG A 235 -0.30 27.96 -4.17
CA ARG A 235 -1.00 27.38 -5.34
C ARG A 235 -2.39 26.90 -4.94
N LEU A 236 -2.49 26.09 -3.89
CA LEU A 236 -3.77 25.60 -3.38
C LEU A 236 -4.70 26.74 -2.94
N ALA A 237 -4.20 27.73 -2.20
CA ALA A 237 -4.99 28.88 -1.75
C ALA A 237 -5.55 29.72 -2.91
N ARG A 238 -4.86 29.76 -4.07
CA ARG A 238 -5.39 30.39 -5.29
C ARG A 238 -6.44 29.51 -5.97
N GLY A 239 -6.21 28.20 -6.04
CA GLY A 239 -7.15 27.25 -6.64
C GLY A 239 -8.51 27.18 -5.92
N VAL A 240 -8.52 27.34 -4.59
CA VAL A 240 -9.76 27.33 -3.77
C VAL A 240 -10.25 28.74 -3.37
N ALA A 241 -9.76 29.80 -4.01
CA ALA A 241 -10.09 31.18 -3.60
C ALA A 241 -11.57 31.57 -3.79
N ALA A 242 -12.33 30.81 -4.60
CA ALA A 242 -13.76 30.98 -4.78
C ALA A 242 -14.61 30.20 -3.75
N GLU A 243 -14.00 29.26 -3.02
CA GLU A 243 -14.69 28.36 -2.10
C GLU A 243 -14.91 29.03 -0.73
N PRO A 244 -16.05 28.78 -0.03
CA PRO A 244 -16.42 29.45 1.22
C PRO A 244 -15.67 28.91 2.46
N LEU A 245 -14.37 28.66 2.32
CA LEU A 245 -13.51 28.09 3.35
C LEU A 245 -13.08 29.12 4.40
N GLU A 246 -12.94 28.68 5.65
CA GLU A 246 -12.38 29.48 6.74
C GLU A 246 -10.84 29.40 6.80
N SER A 247 -10.24 28.24 6.49
CA SER A 247 -8.77 28.07 6.47
C SER A 247 -8.31 26.79 5.76
N LEU A 248 -7.05 26.77 5.30
CA LEU A 248 -6.40 25.66 4.60
C LEU A 248 -5.08 25.28 5.32
N ARG A 249 -4.95 24.06 5.88
CA ARG A 249 -3.71 23.49 6.47
C ARG A 249 -2.99 22.55 5.50
N LEU A 250 -1.69 22.73 5.30
CA LEU A 250 -0.78 21.92 4.50
C LEU A 250 0.33 21.27 5.34
N ALA A 251 0.33 19.95 5.45
CA ALA A 251 1.49 19.20 5.88
C ALA A 251 2.51 19.09 4.76
N VAL A 252 3.78 19.12 5.13
CA VAL A 252 4.86 18.63 4.26
C VAL A 252 5.83 17.83 5.12
N THR A 253 5.90 16.52 4.86
CA THR A 253 6.73 15.56 5.60
C THR A 253 7.73 14.92 4.66
N GLU A 254 9.01 14.91 5.03
CA GLU A 254 10.04 14.18 4.30
C GLU A 254 10.07 12.68 4.72
N HIS A 255 10.14 11.77 3.75
CA HIS A 255 9.80 10.36 3.92
C HIS A 255 10.95 9.48 4.48
N PHE A 256 11.42 9.83 5.67
CA PHE A 256 11.64 8.82 6.72
C PHE A 256 10.53 9.09 7.77
N ARG A 257 9.36 8.45 7.56
CA ARG A 257 8.05 8.75 8.22
C ARG A 257 8.14 8.78 9.76
N PRO A 258 7.29 9.56 10.49
CA PRO A 258 6.36 10.66 10.07
C PRO A 258 6.65 11.98 10.85
N ALA A 259 5.92 13.11 10.85
CA ALA A 259 4.84 13.76 10.06
C ALA A 259 4.92 15.30 10.31
N GLY A 260 4.09 16.15 9.69
CA GLY A 260 3.91 17.55 10.17
C GLY A 260 3.03 18.47 9.29
N SER A 261 1.89 18.93 9.84
CA SER A 261 0.76 19.68 9.21
C SER A 261 0.75 21.21 9.43
N ARG A 262 0.28 22.07 8.48
CA ARG A 262 0.04 23.50 8.79
C ARG A 262 -0.75 24.49 7.88
N ALA A 263 -1.66 25.31 8.47
CA ALA A 263 -2.39 26.41 7.79
C ALA A 263 -1.81 27.81 7.92
N ALA A 264 -2.32 28.72 7.08
CA ALA A 264 -2.35 30.16 7.34
C ALA A 264 -3.26 30.51 8.54
N GLY A 265 -2.86 31.53 9.29
CA GLY A 265 -3.41 31.88 10.62
C GLY A 265 -2.35 31.64 11.71
N GLU A 266 -1.45 32.63 11.89
CA GLU A 266 -0.23 32.62 12.75
C GLU A 266 0.75 31.46 12.49
N GLN A 267 2.01 31.70 12.12
CA GLN A 267 2.94 30.66 11.60
C GLN A 267 3.71 29.82 12.66
N LEU A 268 3.08 28.78 13.25
CA LEU A 268 3.66 27.74 14.15
C LEU A 268 4.22 26.46 13.46
N HIS A 269 5.40 26.51 12.82
CA HIS A 269 6.08 25.34 12.23
C HIS A 269 6.19 24.14 13.19
N THR A 270 6.31 22.89 12.70
CA THR A 270 6.36 21.68 13.55
C THR A 270 7.40 20.65 13.09
N VAL A 271 8.08 20.00 14.05
CA VAL A 271 9.04 18.91 13.86
C VAL A 271 8.62 17.68 14.69
N VAL A 272 8.87 16.47 14.18
CA VAL A 272 8.41 15.21 14.81
C VAL A 272 9.54 14.20 14.93
N ALA A 273 9.54 13.45 16.04
CA ALA A 273 10.41 12.32 16.31
C ALA A 273 9.58 11.11 16.79
N ARG A 274 10.00 9.89 16.43
CA ARG A 274 9.36 8.64 16.84
C ARG A 274 10.34 7.78 17.64
N GLY A 275 9.87 7.22 18.74
CA GLY A 275 10.60 6.25 19.55
C GLY A 275 9.72 5.07 19.97
N ARG A 276 10.34 4.11 20.66
CA ARG A 276 9.66 2.97 21.27
C ARG A 276 10.25 2.72 22.66
N CYS A 277 9.42 2.27 23.60
CA CYS A 277 9.89 1.66 24.84
C CYS A 277 9.00 0.47 25.22
N MET A 278 9.60 -0.54 25.82
CA MET A 278 8.91 -1.65 26.46
C MET A 278 8.88 -1.40 27.96
N ILE A 279 7.74 -1.56 28.62
CA ILE A 279 7.61 -1.35 30.07
C ILE A 279 6.83 -2.49 30.70
N ALA A 280 6.80 -2.55 32.04
CA ALA A 280 5.82 -3.32 32.79
C ALA A 280 5.13 -2.43 33.84
N HIS A 281 3.88 -2.72 34.17
CA HIS A 281 3.13 -2.02 35.22
C HIS A 281 1.89 -2.81 35.68
N SER A 282 1.19 -2.30 36.71
CA SER A 282 -0.12 -2.78 37.15
C SER A 282 -1.07 -1.63 37.52
N PHE A 283 -2.37 -1.85 37.36
CA PHE A 283 -3.39 -0.87 37.74
C PHE A 283 -4.10 -1.22 39.06
N LYS A 284 -4.61 -0.18 39.73
CA LYS A 284 -5.36 -0.29 40.99
C LYS A 284 -6.81 0.14 40.74
N GLY A 285 -7.75 -0.71 41.15
CA GLY A 285 -9.19 -0.45 41.03
C GLY A 285 -9.89 -1.52 40.19
N ALA A 286 -11.11 -1.88 40.59
CA ALA A 286 -11.84 -3.02 40.02
C ALA A 286 -12.13 -2.89 38.52
N SER A 287 -12.29 -1.66 38.00
CA SER A 287 -12.54 -1.39 36.58
C SER A 287 -11.44 -1.90 35.64
N PHE A 288 -10.20 -2.01 36.13
CA PHE A 288 -9.06 -2.44 35.30
C PHE A 288 -8.94 -3.96 35.12
N GLY A 289 -9.86 -4.75 35.70
CA GLY A 289 -9.98 -6.18 35.41
C GLY A 289 -8.67 -6.96 35.57
N ALA A 290 -8.23 -7.65 34.51
CA ALA A 290 -6.99 -8.44 34.50
C ALA A 290 -5.71 -7.58 34.53
N ALA A 291 -5.76 -6.32 34.10
CA ALA A 291 -4.62 -5.40 34.09
C ALA A 291 -4.25 -4.89 35.51
N GLN A 292 -4.94 -5.37 36.55
CA GLN A 292 -4.50 -5.29 37.95
C GLN A 292 -3.31 -6.20 38.26
N ALA A 293 -3.01 -7.18 37.41
CA ALA A 293 -1.77 -7.95 37.49
C ALA A 293 -0.61 -7.20 36.80
N LEU A 294 0.62 -7.42 37.27
CA LEU A 294 1.81 -6.91 36.59
C LEU A 294 1.91 -7.50 35.18
N HIS A 295 1.90 -6.64 34.17
CA HIS A 295 1.94 -7.03 32.76
C HIS A 295 2.88 -6.11 31.97
N GLY A 296 3.39 -6.62 30.84
CA GLY A 296 4.31 -5.90 29.96
C GLY A 296 3.60 -5.29 28.76
N CYS A 297 3.99 -4.07 28.38
CA CYS A 297 3.47 -3.35 27.22
C CYS A 297 4.61 -2.77 26.36
N THR A 298 4.39 -2.58 25.06
CA THR A 298 5.32 -1.86 24.17
C THR A 298 4.66 -0.60 23.63
N TYR A 299 5.13 0.56 24.09
CA TYR A 299 4.70 1.85 23.61
C TYR A 299 5.44 2.25 22.34
N VAL A 300 4.69 2.66 21.31
CA VAL A 300 5.20 3.52 20.24
C VAL A 300 4.86 4.95 20.60
N VAL A 301 5.86 5.83 20.60
CA VAL A 301 5.73 7.22 21.05
C VAL A 301 6.13 8.18 19.93
N ASP A 302 5.21 9.06 19.54
CA ASP A 302 5.46 10.15 18.59
C ASP A 302 5.49 11.48 19.35
N ALA A 303 6.64 12.15 19.39
CA ALA A 303 6.78 13.50 19.92
C ALA A 303 6.73 14.53 18.79
N ARG A 304 6.01 15.63 18.99
CA ARG A 304 5.82 16.73 18.03
C ARG A 304 6.10 18.05 18.71
N LEU A 305 7.04 18.83 18.20
CA LEU A 305 7.35 20.16 18.71
C LEU A 305 6.94 21.21 17.68
N SER A 306 6.07 22.13 18.09
CA SER A 306 5.53 23.22 17.25
C SER A 306 5.96 24.59 17.78
N ALA A 307 6.38 25.54 16.95
CA ALA A 307 6.82 26.88 17.39
C ALA A 307 6.69 27.97 16.29
N PRO A 308 6.55 29.26 16.65
CA PRO A 308 6.53 30.36 15.68
C PRO A 308 7.81 30.47 14.83
N ARG A 309 7.74 31.09 13.64
CA ARG A 309 8.92 31.46 12.84
C ARG A 309 9.67 32.62 13.48
N VAL A 310 10.93 32.42 13.93
CA VAL A 310 11.72 33.50 14.57
C VAL A 310 13.22 33.48 14.24
N ALA A 311 13.74 32.49 13.50
CA ALA A 311 15.15 32.49 13.10
C ALA A 311 15.41 33.54 12.00
N SER A 312 16.54 34.24 12.08
CA SER A 312 16.94 35.30 11.14
C SER A 312 17.21 34.80 9.70
N ASP A 313 17.36 33.49 9.51
CA ASP A 313 17.48 32.83 8.21
C ASP A 313 16.14 32.22 7.71
N GLY A 314 15.05 32.46 8.43
CA GLY A 314 13.72 31.93 8.11
C GLY A 314 13.52 30.45 8.44
N GLY A 315 14.43 29.80 9.17
CA GLY A 315 14.28 28.41 9.61
C GLY A 315 13.43 28.20 10.87
N PHE A 316 13.23 26.92 11.24
CA PHE A 316 12.69 26.52 12.55
C PHE A 316 13.79 26.70 13.63
N PRO A 317 13.46 27.13 14.87
CA PRO A 317 14.46 27.35 15.92
C PRO A 317 15.15 26.10 16.48
N ARG A 318 14.73 24.88 16.10
CA ARG A 318 15.30 23.61 16.58
C ARG A 318 15.49 22.58 15.46
N GLU A 319 16.34 21.59 15.69
CA GLU A 319 16.56 20.50 14.73
C GLU A 319 15.82 19.22 15.11
N ARG A 320 15.42 18.44 14.09
CA ARG A 320 14.82 17.09 14.28
C ARG A 320 15.72 16.19 15.11
N ARG A 321 17.05 16.26 14.91
CA ARG A 321 18.03 15.45 15.62
C ARG A 321 18.08 15.74 17.13
N GLU A 322 17.82 16.98 17.54
CA GLU A 322 17.71 17.37 18.96
C GLU A 322 16.47 16.72 19.60
N LEU A 323 15.33 16.75 18.91
CA LEU A 323 14.09 16.13 19.36
C LEU A 323 14.21 14.59 19.40
N GLU A 324 14.86 13.98 18.41
CA GLU A 324 15.15 12.53 18.40
C GLU A 324 16.08 12.11 19.55
N ALA A 325 17.15 12.86 19.82
CA ALA A 325 18.06 12.59 20.92
C ALA A 325 17.38 12.76 22.29
N ALA A 326 16.61 13.84 22.47
CA ALA A 326 15.85 14.10 23.70
C ALA A 326 14.75 13.04 23.93
N LEU A 327 14.07 12.57 22.86
CA LEU A 327 13.09 11.49 22.95
C LEU A 327 13.74 10.15 23.30
N ALA A 328 14.88 9.82 22.70
CA ALA A 328 15.63 8.62 23.05
C ALA A 328 16.06 8.62 24.53
N LEU A 329 16.52 9.76 25.04
CA LEU A 329 16.88 9.92 26.45
C LEU A 329 15.66 9.79 27.39
N ALA A 330 14.54 10.42 27.05
CA ALA A 330 13.31 10.36 27.83
C ALA A 330 12.74 8.93 27.91
N LEU A 331 12.73 8.19 26.79
CA LEU A 331 12.23 6.82 26.71
C LEU A 331 13.18 5.81 27.35
N GLY A 332 14.50 5.95 27.17
CA GLY A 332 15.51 5.03 27.74
C GLY A 332 15.52 4.97 29.26
N ALA A 333 14.98 5.98 29.93
CA ALA A 333 14.81 6.00 31.38
C ALA A 333 13.51 5.29 31.87
N TYR A 334 12.70 4.75 30.96
CA TYR A 334 11.58 3.83 31.23
C TYR A 334 11.76 2.45 30.57
N ASP A 335 12.49 2.37 29.46
CA ASP A 335 12.65 1.12 28.68
C ASP A 335 13.17 -0.05 29.54
N ARG A 336 12.45 -1.17 29.42
CA ARG A 336 12.62 -2.45 30.14
C ARG A 336 12.54 -2.34 31.67
N ARG A 337 11.71 -1.43 32.20
CA ARG A 337 11.48 -1.26 33.64
C ARG A 337 10.04 -1.49 34.07
N ASN A 338 9.86 -1.83 35.35
CA ASN A 338 8.59 -1.74 36.03
C ASN A 338 8.29 -0.28 36.41
N LEU A 339 7.16 0.27 35.96
CA LEU A 339 6.76 1.65 36.26
C LEU A 339 6.18 1.79 37.67
N ASP A 340 5.67 0.70 38.26
CA ASP A 340 5.13 0.69 39.63
C ASP A 340 6.23 0.99 40.67
N GLU A 341 7.48 0.66 40.33
CA GLU A 341 8.70 0.91 41.13
C GLU A 341 9.32 2.29 40.85
N CYS A 342 8.86 3.00 39.83
CA CYS A 342 9.40 4.32 39.49
C CYS A 342 8.81 5.40 40.39
N ALA A 343 9.65 6.00 41.25
CA ALA A 343 9.25 7.04 42.21
C ALA A 343 8.48 8.22 41.58
N GLU A 344 8.69 8.52 40.29
CA GLU A 344 7.97 9.55 39.53
C GLU A 344 6.45 9.30 39.43
N PHE A 345 6.01 8.05 39.42
CA PHE A 345 4.58 7.71 39.34
C PHE A 345 3.92 7.50 40.70
N GLY A 346 4.67 7.56 41.82
CA GLY A 346 4.14 7.78 43.16
C GLY A 346 3.07 6.79 43.65
N GLY A 347 3.06 5.56 43.14
CA GLY A 347 2.03 4.56 43.45
C GLY A 347 0.64 4.83 42.85
N ALA A 348 0.53 5.77 41.91
CA ALA A 348 -0.67 6.02 41.11
C ALA A 348 -0.75 5.08 39.89
N ASN A 349 -1.94 4.96 39.28
CA ASN A 349 -2.10 4.19 38.05
C ASN A 349 -1.33 4.82 36.89
N THR A 350 -0.45 4.03 36.27
CA THR A 350 0.43 4.40 35.15
C THR A 350 -0.28 4.21 33.80
N THR A 351 -1.47 4.78 33.67
CA THR A 351 -2.29 4.79 32.43
C THR A 351 -1.51 5.40 31.25
N CYS A 352 -1.97 5.14 30.03
CA CYS A 352 -1.39 5.76 28.82
C CYS A 352 -1.29 7.29 28.94
N GLU A 353 -2.29 7.96 29.54
CA GLU A 353 -2.30 9.39 29.83
C GLU A 353 -1.22 9.80 30.84
N MET A 354 -1.07 9.05 31.92
CA MET A 354 -0.07 9.31 32.96
C MET A 354 1.36 9.09 32.44
N VAL A 355 1.57 8.03 31.65
CA VAL A 355 2.86 7.76 30.99
C VAL A 355 3.14 8.82 29.92
N ALA A 356 2.14 9.25 29.13
CA ALA A 356 2.32 10.33 28.15
C ALA A 356 2.77 11.63 28.81
N ARG A 357 2.17 11.99 29.96
CA ARG A 357 2.60 13.16 30.75
C ARG A 357 4.01 13.01 31.34
N GLY A 358 4.38 11.83 31.84
CA GLY A 358 5.73 11.55 32.36
C GLY A 358 6.82 11.59 31.27
N VAL A 359 6.57 10.95 30.13
CA VAL A 359 7.50 11.01 28.98
C VAL A 359 7.60 12.45 28.44
N TRP A 360 6.50 13.20 28.39
CA TRP A 360 6.52 14.62 28.02
C TRP A 360 7.40 15.45 28.98
N ALA A 361 7.28 15.24 30.29
CA ALA A 361 8.06 15.99 31.28
C ALA A 361 9.57 15.73 31.15
N ARG A 362 9.97 14.46 30.98
CA ARG A 362 11.38 14.10 30.72
C ARG A 362 11.88 14.62 29.37
N LEU A 363 11.06 14.58 28.33
CA LEU A 363 11.39 15.12 27.02
C LEU A 363 11.59 16.65 27.06
N ALA A 364 10.69 17.37 27.73
CA ALA A 364 10.80 18.81 27.93
C ALA A 364 12.09 19.20 28.70
N ALA A 365 12.50 18.39 29.69
CA ALA A 365 13.74 18.58 30.44
C ALA A 365 15.01 18.18 29.66
N ALA A 366 14.91 17.26 28.72
CA ALA A 366 16.01 16.79 27.88
C ALA A 366 16.29 17.70 26.65
N LEU A 367 15.35 18.58 26.29
CA LEU A 367 15.55 19.55 25.21
C LEU A 367 16.52 20.66 25.67
N PRO A 368 17.53 21.05 24.86
CA PRO A 368 18.46 22.12 25.22
C PRO A 368 17.76 23.48 25.35
N ALA A 369 18.43 24.48 25.94
CA ALA A 369 17.92 25.84 25.94
C ALA A 369 17.84 26.39 24.51
N ALA A 370 16.70 26.98 24.13
CA ALA A 370 16.55 27.63 22.82
C ALA A 370 17.53 28.82 22.68
N ALA A 371 18.07 29.02 21.49
CA ALA A 371 19.00 30.10 21.18
C ALA A 371 18.43 31.50 21.52
N GLU A 372 19.32 32.43 21.88
CA GLU A 372 18.94 33.82 22.17
C GLU A 372 18.21 34.45 20.96
N GLY A 373 17.01 34.99 21.20
CA GLY A 373 16.15 35.58 20.17
C GLY A 373 14.94 34.74 19.76
N ALA A 374 14.85 33.46 20.15
CA ALA A 374 13.64 32.66 19.92
C ALA A 374 12.45 33.17 20.76
N ALA A 375 11.42 33.73 20.12
CA ALA A 375 10.20 34.16 20.79
C ALA A 375 9.45 32.96 21.41
N GLY A 376 8.78 33.20 22.54
CA GLY A 376 8.00 32.17 23.24
C GLY A 376 6.82 31.65 22.42
N GLY A 377 6.31 30.48 22.79
CA GLY A 377 5.21 29.80 22.08
C GLY A 377 5.54 28.41 21.54
N GLU A 378 6.65 27.78 21.96
CA GLU A 378 6.91 26.37 21.67
C GLU A 378 5.87 25.47 22.37
N VAL A 379 5.13 24.65 21.62
CA VAL A 379 4.19 23.63 22.11
C VAL A 379 4.76 22.25 21.83
N LEU A 380 4.95 21.45 22.87
CA LEU A 380 5.34 20.04 22.76
C LEU A 380 4.09 19.17 22.93
N SER A 381 3.84 18.30 21.96
CA SER A 381 2.78 17.28 21.97
C SER A 381 3.43 15.90 21.89
N LEU A 382 2.81 14.91 22.53
CA LEU A 382 3.33 13.55 22.60
C LEU A 382 2.16 12.57 22.55
N SER A 383 2.18 11.64 21.60
CA SER A 383 1.17 10.57 21.49
C SER A 383 1.79 9.20 21.73
N ILE A 384 1.16 8.42 22.61
CA ILE A 384 1.50 7.05 22.97
C ILE A 384 0.44 6.09 22.40
N ARG A 385 0.87 4.93 21.93
CA ARG A 385 -0.03 3.86 21.50
C ARG A 385 0.54 2.47 21.79
N GLU A 386 -0.33 1.58 22.24
CA GLU A 386 -0.08 0.17 22.54
C GLU A 386 -0.51 -0.74 21.38
N SER A 387 -1.52 -0.31 20.62
CA SER A 387 -2.09 -1.00 19.46
C SER A 387 -2.33 -0.01 18.31
N ASP A 388 -2.83 -0.52 17.18
CA ASP A 388 -3.29 0.31 16.06
C ASP A 388 -4.77 0.70 16.15
N VAL A 389 -5.45 0.32 17.24
CA VAL A 389 -6.89 0.57 17.49
C VAL A 389 -7.10 1.73 18.48
N ALA A 390 -6.23 1.84 19.49
CA ALA A 390 -6.32 2.85 20.54
C ALA A 390 -5.02 3.67 20.68
N CYS A 391 -5.16 4.97 20.90
CA CYS A 391 -4.03 5.90 21.01
C CYS A 391 -4.38 7.09 21.90
N VAL A 392 -3.44 7.47 22.76
CA VAL A 392 -3.55 8.60 23.69
C VAL A 392 -2.56 9.70 23.32
N ALA A 393 -2.93 10.97 23.47
CA ALA A 393 -1.99 12.07 23.34
C ALA A 393 -2.12 13.11 24.46
N PHE A 394 -0.98 13.68 24.84
CA PHE A 394 -0.83 14.78 25.80
C PHE A 394 -0.07 15.93 25.14
N GLN A 395 -0.44 17.18 25.41
CA GLN A 395 0.28 18.35 24.88
C GLN A 395 0.34 19.49 25.89
N ARG A 396 1.42 20.28 25.84
CA ARG A 396 1.62 21.48 26.67
C ARG A 396 2.67 22.44 26.09
N ALA A 397 2.56 23.73 26.39
CA ALA A 397 3.57 24.74 26.04
C ALA A 397 4.86 24.60 26.90
N LEU A 398 6.04 24.67 26.27
CA LEU A 398 7.35 24.64 26.94
C LEU A 398 7.71 25.95 27.63
N ARG A 399 7.16 27.08 27.14
CA ARG A 399 7.22 28.40 27.78
C ARG A 399 5.85 29.08 27.62
N PRO A 400 5.31 29.77 28.64
CA PRO A 400 4.14 30.61 28.42
C PRO A 400 4.47 31.69 27.37
N PRO A 401 3.53 32.05 26.48
CA PRO A 401 3.73 33.19 25.59
C PRO A 401 3.94 34.46 26.43
N ALA A 402 4.84 35.33 26.00
CA ALA A 402 5.00 36.65 26.63
C ALA A 402 3.65 37.38 26.53
N ALA A 403 3.05 37.70 27.66
CA ALA A 403 1.75 38.35 27.68
C ALA A 403 1.83 39.69 26.93
N ALA A 404 0.94 39.88 25.96
CA ALA A 404 0.69 41.21 25.42
C ALA A 404 0.39 42.16 26.58
N GLY A 405 1.08 43.30 26.62
CA GLY A 405 1.44 43.98 27.87
C GLY A 405 0.28 44.17 28.87
N THR A 406 0.35 43.46 29.99
CA THR A 406 -0.36 43.87 31.20
C THR A 406 0.33 45.12 31.74
N VAL A 407 -0.26 46.30 31.49
CA VAL A 407 0.14 47.53 32.17
C VAL A 407 -0.23 47.38 33.64
N LEU A 408 0.78 47.15 34.47
CA LEU A 408 0.62 47.11 35.92
C LEU A 408 0.65 48.55 36.43
N LEU A 409 -0.53 49.19 36.43
CA LEU A 409 -0.74 50.45 37.14
C LEU A 409 -0.65 50.17 38.64
N VAL A 410 0.53 50.40 39.21
CA VAL A 410 0.72 50.52 40.65
C VAL A 410 0.37 51.95 41.03
N ASP A 411 -0.79 52.14 41.64
CA ASP A 411 -1.10 53.38 42.34
C ASP A 411 -0.24 53.44 43.61
N LEU A 412 0.68 54.41 43.66
CA LEU A 412 1.62 54.57 44.77
C LEU A 412 1.00 55.33 45.96
N ASP A 413 -0.17 55.96 45.77
CA ASP A 413 -0.87 56.68 46.85
C ASP A 413 -1.74 55.73 47.70
N ALA A 414 -1.92 54.47 47.28
CA ALA A 414 -2.76 53.47 47.95
C ALA A 414 -2.03 52.62 49.02
N ILE A 415 -0.81 52.98 49.44
CA ILE A 415 -0.02 52.23 50.43
C ILE A 415 -0.21 52.81 51.83
N GLU A 416 -1.31 52.44 52.51
CA GLU A 416 -1.42 52.69 53.96
C GLU A 416 -0.64 51.63 54.80
N PRO A 417 0.01 52.04 55.90
CA PRO A 417 0.82 51.15 56.72
C PRO A 417 -0.01 50.35 57.73
N ALA A 418 -0.10 49.03 57.48
CA ALA A 418 -0.34 47.98 58.48
C ALA A 418 -1.51 48.17 59.48
N GLY A 419 -2.74 47.90 59.02
CA GLY A 419 -3.95 47.72 59.84
C GLY A 419 -4.53 46.29 59.78
N GLN A 420 -5.38 45.94 60.76
CA GLN A 420 -5.97 44.60 60.94
C GLN A 420 -6.98 44.21 59.84
N PRO A 421 -7.28 42.90 59.65
CA PRO A 421 -8.15 42.43 58.57
C PRO A 421 -9.63 42.51 58.94
N GLU A 422 -10.39 43.39 58.28
CA GLU A 422 -11.84 43.27 58.13
C GLU A 422 -12.24 43.31 56.64
N GLU A 423 -13.41 42.76 56.33
CA GLU A 423 -13.86 42.47 54.97
C GLU A 423 -14.39 43.71 54.23
N ALA A 424 -13.99 43.86 52.97
CA ALA A 424 -14.75 44.62 51.98
C ALA A 424 -14.55 44.02 50.58
N VAL A 425 -15.66 43.65 49.93
CA VAL A 425 -15.67 43.11 48.56
C VAL A 425 -16.00 44.22 47.57
N ALA A 426 -15.20 44.36 46.50
CA ALA A 426 -15.57 45.11 45.30
C ALA A 426 -15.01 44.40 44.04
N SER A 427 -15.78 44.43 42.96
CA SER A 427 -15.63 43.53 41.81
C SER A 427 -14.76 44.07 40.66
N SER A 428 -13.91 43.21 40.09
CA SER A 428 -13.36 43.37 38.73
C SER A 428 -13.05 41.99 38.10
N PRO A 429 -13.24 41.77 36.78
CA PRO A 429 -13.39 40.40 36.24
C PRO A 429 -12.09 39.61 36.01
N THR A 430 -10.90 40.17 36.27
CA THR A 430 -9.62 39.60 35.78
C THR A 430 -8.45 39.69 36.77
N GLY A 431 -8.67 39.48 38.08
CA GLY A 431 -7.62 39.67 39.09
C GLY A 431 -7.58 38.62 40.21
N ILE A 432 -6.70 37.61 40.08
CA ILE A 432 -6.23 36.83 41.24
C ILE A 432 -5.16 37.66 41.95
N VAL A 433 -5.43 38.12 43.17
CA VAL A 433 -4.44 38.81 44.01
C VAL A 433 -3.72 37.79 44.89
N HIS A 434 -2.53 37.35 44.46
CA HIS A 434 -1.61 36.64 45.35
C HIS A 434 -0.79 37.62 46.19
N ARG A 435 -1.20 37.86 47.44
CA ARG A 435 -0.31 38.46 48.45
C ARG A 435 0.81 37.46 48.79
N THR A 436 2.03 37.73 48.35
CA THR A 436 3.24 36.98 48.76
C THR A 436 4.20 37.94 49.46
N PRO A 437 4.71 37.60 50.67
CA PRO A 437 5.68 38.45 51.37
C PRO A 437 6.99 38.64 50.58
N VAL A 438 7.57 39.85 50.70
CA VAL A 438 8.77 40.31 49.98
C VAL A 438 9.98 39.36 50.13
N GLU A 439 10.04 38.64 51.26
CA GLU A 439 11.12 37.72 51.62
C GLU A 439 11.36 36.56 50.62
N ARG A 440 10.39 36.22 49.75
CA ARG A 440 10.55 35.14 48.75
C ARG A 440 11.03 35.59 47.37
N LEU A 441 11.23 36.89 47.12
CA LEU A 441 11.68 37.40 45.82
C LEU A 441 13.19 37.25 45.56
N ALA A 442 14.00 36.98 46.60
CA ALA A 442 15.47 37.00 46.52
C ALA A 442 16.13 35.72 45.95
N ALA A 443 15.37 34.68 45.57
CA ALA A 443 15.92 33.36 45.25
C ALA A 443 15.90 32.96 43.76
N VAL A 444 15.39 33.81 42.85
CA VAL A 444 15.01 33.37 41.47
C VAL A 444 15.67 34.20 40.35
N ILE A 445 16.48 35.22 40.64
CA ILE A 445 17.09 36.08 39.60
C ILE A 445 18.59 36.29 39.81
N PRO A 446 19.46 35.55 39.08
CA PRO A 446 20.90 35.86 39.03
C PRO A 446 21.25 37.05 38.12
N HIS A 447 20.41 37.38 37.13
CA HIS A 447 20.74 38.33 36.06
C HIS A 447 19.59 39.28 35.70
N ALA A 448 19.47 40.39 36.44
CA ALA A 448 18.74 41.59 35.99
C ALA A 448 19.38 42.85 36.59
N MET A 449 20.10 43.63 35.78
CA MET A 449 20.58 44.98 36.13
C MET A 449 20.30 45.99 35.02
N TYR A 450 19.03 46.36 34.88
CA TYR A 450 18.62 47.63 34.27
C TYR A 450 17.37 48.14 35.00
N ALA A 451 17.39 49.41 35.41
CA ALA A 451 16.23 50.12 35.91
C ALA A 451 15.96 51.30 34.98
N ILE A 452 14.70 51.50 34.58
CA ILE A 452 14.27 52.66 33.81
C ILE A 452 13.58 53.61 34.79
N SER A 453 14.17 54.79 34.99
CA SER A 453 13.50 55.92 35.63
C SER A 453 12.85 56.78 34.54
N ALA A 454 11.62 57.23 34.78
CA ALA A 454 10.95 58.19 33.92
C ALA A 454 11.11 59.61 34.50
N GLU A 455 11.68 60.52 33.73
CA GLU A 455 11.56 61.96 33.98
C GLU A 455 10.40 62.55 33.14
N ALA A 456 9.90 63.70 33.57
CA ALA A 456 8.53 64.18 33.31
C ALA A 456 8.22 64.62 31.86
N ASP A 457 9.18 64.49 30.93
CA ASP A 457 9.11 64.95 29.54
C ASP A 457 9.24 63.80 28.50
N GLY A 458 9.07 62.56 28.94
CA GLY A 458 8.63 61.45 28.06
C GLY A 458 9.72 60.83 27.17
N ARG A 459 11.00 60.97 27.52
CA ARG A 459 12.12 60.30 26.85
C ARG A 459 12.81 59.32 27.80
N ALA A 460 12.62 58.02 27.58
CA ALA A 460 13.32 56.99 28.35
C ALA A 460 14.81 56.95 27.97
N ALA A 461 15.69 57.30 28.91
CA ALA A 461 17.13 57.16 28.77
C ALA A 461 17.61 55.87 29.46
N LEU A 462 18.36 55.04 28.74
CA LEU A 462 18.83 53.75 29.25
C LEU A 462 20.18 53.92 29.95
N VAL A 463 20.16 54.12 31.28
CA VAL A 463 21.39 54.30 32.08
C VAL A 463 22.04 52.94 32.34
N ARG A 464 23.17 52.70 31.67
CA ARG A 464 24.02 51.53 31.89
C ARG A 464 24.94 51.78 33.10
N LEU A 465 24.71 51.07 34.21
CA LEU A 465 25.72 50.98 35.28
C LEU A 465 26.95 50.25 34.73
N GLY A 466 28.05 50.99 34.57
CA GLY A 466 29.19 50.55 33.78
C GLY A 466 30.26 49.83 34.60
N LEU A 467 30.84 48.80 33.98
CA LEU A 467 32.24 48.42 34.19
C LEU A 467 32.92 48.34 32.81
N ALA A 468 34.08 49.00 32.73
CA ALA A 468 35.12 49.09 31.67
C ALA A 468 34.95 48.16 30.44
N SER A 469 34.96 48.61 29.17
CA SER A 469 36.04 49.25 28.36
C SER A 469 36.14 48.39 27.06
N LEU A 470 36.41 48.84 25.82
CA LEU A 470 36.66 50.13 25.15
C LEU A 470 36.04 50.04 23.71
N PRO A 471 36.13 51.04 22.79
CA PRO A 471 34.97 51.44 21.97
C PRO A 471 35.01 51.03 20.49
N PRO A 472 33.90 51.22 19.74
CA PRO A 472 33.74 50.76 18.37
C PRO A 472 34.04 51.85 17.32
N SER A 473 34.15 51.44 16.05
CA SER A 473 33.42 51.98 14.88
C SER A 473 34.24 51.96 13.58
N ARG A 474 33.71 51.25 12.58
CA ARG A 474 33.44 51.81 11.24
C ARG A 474 32.52 50.86 10.46
N CYS A 475 31.24 51.20 10.45
CA CYS A 475 30.34 50.75 9.38
C CYS A 475 30.68 51.53 8.11
N LEU A 476 30.59 50.90 6.93
CA LEU A 476 29.83 51.37 5.75
C LEU A 476 30.06 50.44 4.53
N PHE A 477 29.11 50.50 3.59
CA PHE A 477 29.06 49.73 2.34
C PHE A 477 30.18 50.13 1.35
N GLY A 478 30.59 49.22 0.46
CA GLY A 478 31.32 49.60 -0.76
C GLY A 478 31.99 48.46 -1.54
N ALA A 479 31.74 48.42 -2.85
CA ALA A 479 32.17 47.44 -3.85
C ALA A 479 33.68 47.10 -3.98
N ALA A 480 33.92 45.92 -4.59
CA ALA A 480 35.08 45.52 -5.41
C ALA A 480 36.49 45.40 -4.77
N THR A 481 37.08 44.19 -4.81
CA THR A 481 38.24 43.81 -5.66
C THR A 481 38.81 42.44 -5.28
N THR A 482 39.42 41.77 -6.25
CA THR A 482 40.15 40.49 -6.10
C THR A 482 41.53 40.68 -5.46
N SER A 483 41.93 39.79 -4.53
CA SER A 483 43.34 39.59 -4.17
C SER A 483 43.62 38.16 -3.66
N PRO A 484 44.59 37.41 -4.22
CA PRO A 484 44.90 36.04 -3.78
C PRO A 484 45.68 35.91 -2.46
N ALA A 485 46.00 37.01 -1.77
CA ALA A 485 47.00 37.05 -0.70
C ALA A 485 46.58 36.44 0.65
N PHE A 486 45.31 36.05 0.85
CA PHE A 486 44.82 35.54 2.14
C PHE A 486 45.14 34.06 2.40
N TRP A 487 45.47 33.28 1.37
CA TRP A 487 45.66 31.82 1.48
C TRP A 487 47.02 31.36 1.99
N ALA A 488 47.89 32.28 2.43
CA ALA A 488 49.31 31.98 2.70
C ALA A 488 49.69 31.78 4.19
N GLN A 489 48.75 31.85 5.15
CA GLN A 489 49.10 31.97 6.58
C GLN A 489 48.30 31.11 7.58
N LEU A 490 47.81 29.92 7.21
CA LEU A 490 47.28 28.95 8.17
C LEU A 490 48.03 27.61 8.11
N PRO A 491 48.62 27.13 9.23
CA PRO A 491 49.46 25.93 9.24
C PRO A 491 48.62 24.65 9.16
N LEU A 492 48.81 23.91 8.08
CA LEU A 492 48.21 22.60 7.84
C LEU A 492 48.79 21.53 8.79
N THR A 493 47.93 20.87 9.56
CA THR A 493 48.23 19.54 10.14
C THR A 493 47.35 18.52 9.43
N ILE A 494 47.90 17.85 8.41
CA ILE A 494 47.16 16.88 7.59
C ILE A 494 47.21 15.52 8.28
N GLY A 495 46.08 15.11 8.87
CA GLY A 495 45.79 13.70 9.08
C GLY A 495 45.46 13.04 7.75
N ALA A 496 45.94 11.82 7.53
CA ALA A 496 45.79 11.12 6.27
C ALA A 496 44.33 10.65 6.04
N ASP A 497 43.56 11.43 5.28
CA ASP A 497 42.36 10.99 4.51
C ASP A 497 42.00 12.01 3.40
N ALA A 498 43.01 12.72 2.86
CA ALA A 498 42.84 13.78 1.86
C ALA A 498 43.25 13.31 0.46
N ALA A 499 42.41 12.51 -0.20
CA ALA A 499 42.67 12.03 -1.56
C ALA A 499 41.39 11.87 -2.44
N CYS A 500 40.57 12.92 -2.55
CA CYS A 500 39.58 13.06 -3.64
C CYS A 500 39.07 14.51 -3.76
N LEU A 501 39.89 15.41 -4.33
CA LEU A 501 39.52 16.81 -4.60
C LEU A 501 40.13 17.31 -5.92
N ALA A 502 39.50 16.94 -7.04
CA ALA A 502 39.59 17.63 -8.34
C ALA A 502 38.59 16.99 -9.32
N LEU A 503 37.69 17.78 -9.91
CA LEU A 503 37.05 17.64 -11.25
C LEU A 503 35.68 18.38 -11.32
N VAL A 504 35.71 19.71 -11.25
CA VAL A 504 34.70 20.57 -11.90
C VAL A 504 35.43 21.81 -12.43
N GLY A 505 35.73 21.83 -13.72
CA GLY A 505 36.47 22.90 -14.41
C GLY A 505 36.50 22.65 -15.92
N GLY A 506 36.46 23.72 -16.71
CA GLY A 506 36.18 23.67 -18.16
C GLY A 506 37.10 22.76 -18.98
N SER A 507 36.57 22.29 -20.11
CA SER A 507 37.16 21.27 -20.99
C SER A 507 38.46 21.65 -21.70
N ASP A 508 38.91 22.91 -21.62
CA ASP A 508 40.05 23.42 -22.38
C ASP A 508 41.36 23.42 -21.58
N ASP A 509 41.33 23.65 -20.26
CA ASP A 509 42.55 23.67 -19.42
C ASP A 509 43.15 22.26 -19.20
N VAL A 510 42.32 21.22 -19.23
CA VAL A 510 42.75 19.82 -19.01
C VAL A 510 43.68 19.34 -20.14
N ARG A 511 43.53 19.88 -21.37
CA ARG A 511 44.40 19.53 -22.51
C ARG A 511 45.80 20.16 -22.39
N ALA A 512 45.94 21.28 -21.69
CA ALA A 512 47.24 21.91 -21.45
C ALA A 512 48.08 21.13 -20.42
N ALA A 513 47.44 20.58 -19.39
CA ALA A 513 48.12 19.81 -18.34
C ALA A 513 48.70 18.47 -18.84
N ALA A 514 48.05 17.80 -19.79
CA ALA A 514 48.48 16.49 -20.31
C ALA A 514 49.76 16.54 -21.18
N ALA A 515 50.20 17.72 -21.62
CA ALA A 515 51.40 17.88 -22.45
C ALA A 515 52.72 17.92 -21.66
N ALA A 516 52.67 18.14 -20.33
CA ALA A 516 53.83 18.15 -19.44
C ALA A 516 54.01 16.77 -18.79
N GLY A 517 54.67 15.84 -19.50
CA GLY A 517 54.75 14.44 -19.09
C GLY A 517 55.53 14.22 -17.78
N GLY A 518 55.07 13.28 -16.94
CA GLY A 518 55.84 12.91 -15.76
C GLY A 518 55.20 12.12 -14.61
N VAL A 519 54.23 11.22 -14.83
CA VAL A 519 53.85 10.23 -13.79
C VAL A 519 53.66 8.84 -14.39
N ARG A 520 54.42 7.85 -13.91
CA ARG A 520 54.14 6.42 -14.14
C ARG A 520 53.20 5.92 -13.04
N ALA A 521 52.10 5.28 -13.41
CA ALA A 521 51.23 4.61 -12.46
C ALA A 521 51.86 3.28 -11.97
N PRO A 522 51.86 2.99 -10.65
CA PRO A 522 52.09 1.66 -10.14
C PRO A 522 50.78 0.85 -10.17
N SER A 523 50.85 -0.43 -10.55
CA SER A 523 49.72 -1.37 -10.46
C SER A 523 49.73 -2.10 -9.11
N PRO A 524 48.61 -2.12 -8.35
CA PRO A 524 48.38 -3.07 -7.26
C PRO A 524 47.33 -4.15 -7.63
N PRO A 525 47.19 -5.23 -6.85
CA PRO A 525 46.60 -6.48 -7.32
C PRO A 525 45.09 -6.65 -7.08
N LEU A 526 44.53 -7.65 -7.77
CA LEU A 526 43.19 -8.20 -7.56
C LEU A 526 43.00 -8.70 -6.11
N SER A 527 42.01 -8.15 -5.40
CA SER A 527 41.45 -8.74 -4.16
C SER A 527 39.94 -8.43 -4.08
N ALA A 528 39.19 -9.28 -3.39
CA ALA A 528 37.77 -9.54 -3.68
C ALA A 528 36.75 -8.72 -2.86
N ASP A 529 36.99 -7.41 -2.67
CA ASP A 529 36.04 -6.49 -2.04
C ASP A 529 35.74 -5.31 -2.98
N PHE A 530 34.56 -5.33 -3.64
CA PHE A 530 34.13 -4.26 -4.54
C PHE A 530 33.14 -3.31 -3.82
N PRO A 531 33.43 -2.00 -3.72
CA PRO A 531 32.66 -1.08 -2.88
C PRO A 531 31.27 -0.74 -3.43
N LEU A 532 30.25 -1.03 -2.62
CA LEU A 532 28.80 -0.85 -2.92
C LEU A 532 28.44 0.60 -3.29
N ASP A 533 29.21 1.57 -2.79
CA ASP A 533 29.09 3.00 -3.01
C ASP A 533 29.40 3.42 -4.46
N ARG A 534 30.24 2.69 -5.20
CA ARG A 534 30.37 2.91 -6.66
C ARG A 534 29.21 2.34 -7.45
N ALA A 535 28.67 1.19 -7.04
CA ALA A 535 27.46 0.64 -7.66
C ALA A 535 26.28 1.60 -7.50
N LEU A 536 26.06 2.16 -6.30
CA LEU A 536 25.02 3.17 -6.07
C LEU A 536 25.23 4.46 -6.87
N LEU A 537 26.48 4.93 -7.05
CA LEU A 537 26.75 6.09 -7.90
C LEU A 537 26.43 5.81 -9.38
N ALA A 538 26.78 4.62 -9.88
CA ALA A 538 26.50 4.19 -11.25
C ALA A 538 25.00 3.91 -11.47
N VAL A 539 24.27 3.36 -10.49
CA VAL A 539 22.80 3.30 -10.47
C VAL A 539 22.22 4.69 -10.64
N VAL A 540 22.69 5.68 -9.87
CA VAL A 540 22.18 7.06 -9.94
C VAL A 540 22.54 7.76 -11.26
N GLN A 541 23.71 7.47 -11.84
CA GLN A 541 24.15 8.04 -13.13
C GLN A 541 23.53 7.35 -14.37
N CYS A 542 23.13 6.07 -14.26
CA CYS A 542 22.40 5.35 -15.31
C CYS A 542 20.87 5.41 -15.15
N ALA A 543 20.33 5.75 -13.97
CA ALA A 543 18.89 5.93 -13.76
C ALA A 543 18.38 7.31 -14.19
N SER A 544 19.26 8.27 -14.50
CA SER A 544 18.92 9.60 -14.99
C SER A 544 18.48 9.66 -16.47
N SER A 545 17.79 8.62 -16.95
CA SER A 545 17.25 8.56 -18.32
C SER A 545 15.84 7.93 -18.36
N PRO A 546 14.93 8.36 -19.26
CA PRO A 546 13.54 8.54 -18.88
C PRO A 546 12.68 7.30 -19.12
N ARG A 547 12.71 6.35 -18.19
CA ARG A 547 11.63 5.34 -18.03
C ARG A 547 10.48 5.79 -17.10
N GLY A 548 10.50 7.03 -16.61
CA GLY A 548 9.49 7.57 -15.67
C GLY A 548 9.34 9.09 -15.68
N ALA A 549 9.74 9.76 -16.76
CA ALA A 549 9.48 11.19 -16.95
C ALA A 549 8.01 11.42 -17.35
N ALA A 550 7.49 12.63 -17.06
CA ALA A 550 6.10 13.02 -17.28
C ALA A 550 5.58 12.69 -18.69
N HIS A 551 4.26 12.58 -18.87
CA HIS A 551 3.60 12.26 -20.16
C HIS A 551 4.21 12.98 -21.39
N ALA A 552 4.67 14.23 -21.25
CA ALA A 552 5.42 14.97 -22.26
C ALA A 552 6.64 14.21 -22.82
N ALA A 553 7.45 13.57 -21.97
CA ALA A 553 8.62 12.77 -22.38
C ALA A 553 8.22 11.48 -23.13
N ARG A 554 7.05 10.89 -22.81
CA ARG A 554 6.50 9.75 -23.57
C ARG A 554 6.01 10.19 -24.96
N VAL A 555 5.40 11.36 -25.06
CA VAL A 555 5.06 12.02 -26.33
C VAL A 555 6.33 12.33 -27.14
N GLU A 556 7.39 12.86 -26.52
CA GLU A 556 8.68 13.12 -27.17
C GLU A 556 9.37 11.84 -27.66
N TYR A 557 9.38 10.78 -26.84
CA TYR A 557 9.86 9.46 -27.24
C TYR A 557 9.11 8.93 -28.46
N LEU A 558 7.77 8.95 -28.46
CA LEU A 558 6.98 8.47 -29.60
C LEU A 558 7.17 9.36 -30.85
N ARG A 559 7.34 10.69 -30.68
CA ARG A 559 7.71 11.60 -31.78
C ARG A 559 9.09 11.28 -32.37
N ALA A 560 10.06 10.91 -31.52
CA ALA A 560 11.39 10.48 -31.94
C ALA A 560 11.37 9.08 -32.61
N LYS A 561 10.48 8.19 -32.17
CA LYS A 561 10.32 6.83 -32.68
C LYS A 561 9.61 6.78 -34.05
N ARG A 562 8.55 7.56 -34.23
CA ARG A 562 7.67 7.54 -35.42
C ARG A 562 8.42 7.52 -36.77
N PRO A 563 9.42 8.38 -37.07
CA PRO A 563 10.10 8.36 -38.36
C PRO A 563 10.94 7.09 -38.58
N ALA A 564 11.48 6.52 -37.49
CA ALA A 564 12.30 5.32 -37.53
C ALA A 564 11.44 4.06 -37.77
N ASP A 565 10.27 3.98 -37.14
CA ASP A 565 9.27 2.94 -37.40
C ASP A 565 8.75 3.00 -38.84
N GLN A 566 8.35 4.20 -39.31
CA GLN A 566 7.83 4.39 -40.66
C GLN A 566 8.84 4.03 -41.76
N ALA A 567 10.14 4.19 -41.51
CA ALA A 567 11.21 3.75 -42.41
C ALA A 567 11.52 2.24 -42.32
N ALA A 568 11.03 1.55 -41.29
CA ALA A 568 11.25 0.12 -41.08
C ALA A 568 10.10 -0.74 -41.62
N TYR A 569 8.87 -0.22 -41.77
CA TYR A 569 7.72 -1.01 -42.24
C TYR A 569 7.98 -1.75 -43.56
N SER A 570 7.46 -2.97 -43.64
CA SER A 570 7.67 -3.88 -44.76
C SER A 570 6.73 -3.56 -45.92
N ALA A 571 7.28 -2.92 -46.96
CA ALA A 571 6.53 -2.58 -48.18
C ALA A 571 5.77 -3.79 -48.78
N ALA A 572 6.37 -4.99 -48.76
CA ALA A 572 5.72 -6.21 -49.26
C ALA A 572 4.47 -6.62 -48.45
N VAL A 573 4.45 -6.35 -47.14
CA VAL A 573 3.28 -6.63 -46.28
C VAL A 573 2.22 -5.55 -46.46
N LEU A 574 2.61 -4.28 -46.65
CA LEU A 574 1.69 -3.18 -46.97
C LEU A 574 1.03 -3.36 -48.35
N ASP A 575 1.78 -3.77 -49.37
CA ASP A 575 1.25 -4.13 -50.69
C ASP A 575 0.26 -5.30 -50.56
N ARG A 576 0.60 -6.32 -49.76
CA ARG A 576 -0.31 -7.45 -49.51
C ARG A 576 -1.57 -7.05 -48.74
N LEU A 577 -1.46 -6.15 -47.77
CA LEU A 577 -2.61 -5.58 -47.05
C LEU A 577 -3.56 -4.87 -48.03
N LYS A 578 -3.00 -4.07 -48.95
CA LYS A 578 -3.75 -3.40 -50.01
C LYS A 578 -4.49 -4.39 -50.92
N GLU A 579 -3.81 -5.43 -51.39
CA GLU A 579 -4.42 -6.52 -52.19
C GLU A 579 -5.58 -7.22 -51.45
N GLN A 580 -5.48 -7.38 -50.14
CA GLN A 580 -6.46 -8.09 -49.32
C GLN A 580 -7.66 -7.21 -48.91
N LEU A 581 -7.48 -5.90 -48.79
CA LEU A 581 -8.56 -4.94 -48.52
C LEU A 581 -9.39 -4.61 -49.77
N LEU A 582 -8.75 -4.36 -50.92
CA LEU A 582 -9.45 -3.91 -52.12
C LEU A 582 -10.69 -4.74 -52.54
N PRO A 583 -10.69 -6.10 -52.49
CA PRO A 583 -11.87 -6.89 -52.83
C PRO A 583 -12.93 -6.97 -51.71
N ARG A 584 -12.63 -6.52 -50.48
CA ARG A 584 -13.58 -6.47 -49.36
C ARG A 584 -14.48 -5.22 -49.40
N LEU A 585 -13.99 -4.11 -49.98
CA LEU A 585 -14.68 -2.82 -49.95
C LEU A 585 -15.51 -2.56 -51.22
N THR A 586 -16.82 -2.41 -51.06
CA THR A 586 -17.76 -2.07 -52.15
C THR A 586 -17.82 -0.55 -52.40
N PRO A 587 -17.85 -0.07 -53.65
CA PRO A 587 -18.03 1.36 -53.96
C PRO A 587 -19.41 1.92 -53.54
N PRO A 588 -19.51 3.15 -52.99
CA PRO A 588 -18.41 4.02 -52.57
C PRO A 588 -17.68 3.41 -51.36
N ARG A 589 -16.36 3.27 -51.47
CA ARG A 589 -15.57 2.51 -50.49
C ARG A 589 -15.46 3.28 -49.18
N GLU A 590 -15.97 2.69 -48.11
CA GLU A 590 -15.68 3.08 -46.73
C GLU A 590 -14.63 2.10 -46.18
N LEU A 591 -13.62 2.59 -45.46
CA LEU A 591 -12.66 1.76 -44.73
C LEU A 591 -12.84 1.98 -43.22
N ARG A 592 -13.15 0.93 -42.46
CA ARG A 592 -13.34 0.96 -41.01
C ARG A 592 -12.15 0.37 -40.28
N VAL A 593 -11.44 1.22 -39.53
CA VAL A 593 -10.19 0.90 -38.84
C VAL A 593 -10.35 1.00 -37.33
N LEU A 594 -9.73 0.06 -36.63
CA LEU A 594 -9.48 0.10 -35.19
C LEU A 594 -7.96 0.11 -34.96
N ASP A 595 -7.43 1.12 -34.28
CA ASP A 595 -6.00 1.28 -33.98
C ASP A 595 -5.78 1.13 -32.47
N LEU A 596 -5.09 0.07 -32.07
CA LEU A 596 -4.90 -0.35 -30.68
C LEU A 596 -3.51 0.06 -30.19
N GLY A 597 -3.44 0.76 -29.05
CA GLY A 597 -2.21 1.41 -28.60
C GLY A 597 -1.81 2.55 -29.54
N ALA A 598 -2.81 3.30 -30.02
CA ALA A 598 -2.65 4.28 -31.08
C ALA A 598 -1.66 5.41 -30.73
N GLY A 599 -1.45 5.66 -29.42
CA GLY A 599 -0.53 6.65 -28.89
C GLY A 599 -0.75 8.02 -29.51
N ILE A 600 0.24 8.47 -30.30
CA ILE A 600 0.19 9.75 -31.03
C ILE A 600 -0.27 9.62 -32.48
N LEU A 601 -1.12 8.63 -32.82
CA LEU A 601 -1.63 8.34 -34.16
C LEU A 601 -0.51 8.09 -35.21
N SER A 602 0.54 7.35 -34.83
CA SER A 602 1.69 7.08 -35.72
C SER A 602 1.34 6.26 -36.97
N MET A 603 0.21 5.54 -36.96
CA MET A 603 -0.29 4.72 -38.06
C MET A 603 -1.26 5.44 -38.99
N LEU A 604 -1.86 6.56 -38.57
CA LEU A 604 -2.88 7.29 -39.32
C LEU A 604 -2.40 7.67 -40.73
N ALA A 605 -1.17 8.19 -40.87
CA ALA A 605 -0.62 8.57 -42.17
C ALA A 605 -0.49 7.39 -43.16
N GLN A 606 -0.23 6.17 -42.67
CA GLN A 606 -0.18 4.99 -43.53
C GLN A 606 -1.58 4.49 -43.90
N VAL A 607 -2.56 4.61 -42.99
CA VAL A 607 -3.96 4.31 -43.29
C VAL A 607 -4.54 5.32 -44.29
N GLU A 608 -4.22 6.61 -44.18
CA GLU A 608 -4.55 7.63 -45.18
C GLU A 608 -3.95 7.29 -46.55
N SER A 609 -2.66 6.96 -46.61
CA SER A 609 -1.99 6.57 -47.86
C SER A 609 -2.60 5.29 -48.48
N LEU A 610 -2.94 4.30 -47.65
CA LEU A 610 -3.60 3.06 -48.05
C LEU A 610 -5.01 3.32 -48.60
N ALA A 611 -5.80 4.16 -47.93
CA ALA A 611 -7.15 4.55 -48.33
C ALA A 611 -7.16 5.33 -49.66
N ASP A 612 -6.24 6.28 -49.82
CA ASP A 612 -6.04 7.01 -51.08
C ASP A 612 -5.64 6.04 -52.22
N ALA A 613 -4.73 5.10 -51.93
CA ALA A 613 -4.23 4.14 -52.90
C ALA A 613 -5.24 3.06 -53.34
N ILE A 614 -6.35 2.88 -52.61
CA ILE A 614 -7.50 2.01 -52.99
C ILE A 614 -8.75 2.81 -53.39
N GLY A 615 -8.70 4.15 -53.37
CA GLY A 615 -9.81 5.03 -53.72
C GLY A 615 -10.99 4.91 -52.76
N CYS A 616 -10.74 5.03 -51.45
CA CYS A 616 -11.80 5.22 -50.46
C CYS A 616 -12.46 6.59 -50.61
N ALA A 617 -13.78 6.63 -50.42
CA ALA A 617 -14.53 7.87 -50.27
C ALA A 617 -14.57 8.33 -48.80
N VAL A 618 -14.55 7.37 -47.87
CA VAL A 618 -14.65 7.59 -46.42
C VAL A 618 -13.68 6.67 -45.67
N VAL A 619 -13.07 7.15 -44.60
CA VAL A 619 -12.34 6.34 -43.61
C VAL A 619 -12.89 6.64 -42.22
N THR A 620 -13.36 5.60 -41.54
CA THR A 620 -13.79 5.64 -40.14
C THR A 620 -12.67 5.03 -39.30
N TYR A 621 -12.03 5.81 -38.44
CA TYR A 621 -10.82 5.43 -37.70
C TYR A 621 -11.04 5.58 -36.19
N GLU A 622 -11.09 4.47 -35.45
CA GLU A 622 -11.13 4.53 -33.99
C GLU A 622 -9.75 4.24 -33.40
N ALA A 623 -9.21 5.22 -32.69
CA ALA A 623 -7.93 5.15 -32.01
C ALA A 623 -8.17 4.93 -30.51
N VAL A 624 -7.59 3.85 -29.97
CA VAL A 624 -7.73 3.45 -28.59
C VAL A 624 -6.38 3.47 -27.90
N ASP A 625 -6.30 4.16 -26.76
CA ASP A 625 -5.15 4.12 -25.87
C ASP A 625 -5.62 4.30 -24.42
N SER A 626 -4.90 3.73 -23.47
CA SER A 626 -5.14 3.94 -22.03
C SER A 626 -4.58 5.27 -21.51
N ASP A 627 -3.64 5.89 -22.23
CA ASP A 627 -2.95 7.11 -21.84
C ASP A 627 -3.64 8.35 -22.45
N GLU A 628 -4.45 9.03 -21.64
CA GLU A 628 -5.18 10.26 -22.02
C GLU A 628 -4.26 11.33 -22.62
N ALA A 629 -3.03 11.47 -22.11
CA ALA A 629 -2.12 12.51 -22.57
C ALA A 629 -1.53 12.21 -23.95
N LEU A 630 -1.41 10.93 -24.35
CA LEU A 630 -1.04 10.56 -25.72
C LEU A 630 -2.15 10.94 -26.71
N LEU A 631 -3.41 10.63 -26.38
CA LEU A 631 -4.55 10.99 -27.23
C LEU A 631 -4.83 12.50 -27.24
N ALA A 632 -4.58 13.22 -26.15
CA ALA A 632 -4.60 14.69 -26.14
C ALA A 632 -3.51 15.28 -27.04
N ALA A 633 -2.28 14.73 -27.00
CA ALA A 633 -1.20 15.13 -27.91
C ALA A 633 -1.47 14.74 -29.38
N ALA A 634 -2.29 13.71 -29.61
CA ALA A 634 -2.78 13.34 -30.94
C ALA A 634 -3.86 14.31 -31.44
N ALA A 635 -4.84 14.66 -30.60
CA ALA A 635 -5.88 15.65 -30.90
C ALA A 635 -5.26 17.02 -31.26
N ALA A 636 -4.25 17.47 -30.52
CA ALA A 636 -3.50 18.68 -30.84
C ALA A 636 -2.86 18.62 -32.25
N GLN A 637 -2.24 17.50 -32.62
CA GLN A 637 -1.67 17.30 -33.97
C GLN A 637 -2.75 17.27 -35.06
N LEU A 638 -3.95 16.77 -34.78
CA LEU A 638 -5.08 16.82 -35.72
C LEU A 638 -5.57 18.26 -35.92
N ALA A 639 -5.67 19.05 -34.84
CA ALA A 639 -6.02 20.48 -34.93
C ALA A 639 -4.97 21.27 -35.74
N GLU A 640 -3.67 21.01 -35.52
CA GLU A 640 -2.58 21.60 -36.33
C GLU A 640 -2.66 21.22 -37.82
N ARG A 641 -3.20 20.02 -38.14
CA ARG A 641 -3.49 19.58 -39.51
C ARG A 641 -4.79 20.14 -40.09
N GLY A 642 -5.57 20.90 -39.32
CA GLY A 642 -6.83 21.51 -39.76
C GLY A 642 -8.06 20.61 -39.64
N PHE A 643 -8.04 19.57 -38.80
CA PHE A 643 -9.24 18.79 -38.49
C PHE A 643 -10.17 19.57 -37.54
N GLU A 644 -11.48 19.45 -37.77
CA GLU A 644 -12.50 19.95 -36.86
C GLU A 644 -12.67 18.96 -35.70
N LEU A 645 -12.37 19.41 -34.47
CA LEU A 645 -12.52 18.62 -33.25
C LEU A 645 -13.87 18.86 -32.59
N SER A 646 -14.48 17.81 -32.06
CA SER A 646 -15.68 17.87 -31.22
C SER A 646 -15.57 16.89 -30.06
N ALA A 647 -16.00 17.29 -28.87
CA ALA A 647 -16.23 16.36 -27.77
C ALA A 647 -17.47 15.51 -28.08
N ALA A 648 -17.43 14.21 -27.75
CA ALA A 648 -18.63 13.40 -27.75
C ALA A 648 -19.43 13.57 -26.44
N GLU A 649 -20.68 13.11 -26.43
CA GLU A 649 -21.49 13.02 -25.19
C GLU A 649 -20.94 11.94 -24.23
N GLU A 650 -20.21 10.95 -24.75
CA GLU A 650 -19.42 10.01 -23.96
C GLU A 650 -18.16 10.70 -23.40
N ALA A 651 -18.01 10.67 -22.07
CA ALA A 651 -16.78 11.10 -21.42
C ALA A 651 -15.55 10.33 -21.96
N ALA A 652 -14.42 11.01 -22.05
CA ALA A 652 -13.15 10.49 -22.57
C ALA A 652 -13.15 10.06 -24.06
N VAL A 653 -14.10 10.57 -24.86
CA VAL A 653 -14.14 10.39 -26.33
C VAL A 653 -14.05 11.74 -27.05
N THR A 654 -13.07 11.89 -27.94
CA THR A 654 -12.92 13.04 -28.84
C THR A 654 -13.13 12.61 -30.28
N ARG A 655 -13.99 13.30 -31.02
CA ARG A 655 -14.19 13.07 -32.46
C ARG A 655 -13.44 14.13 -33.27
N ALA A 656 -12.85 13.72 -34.38
CA ALA A 656 -12.21 14.64 -35.33
C ALA A 656 -12.68 14.36 -36.75
N THR A 657 -12.97 15.41 -37.52
CA THR A 657 -13.33 15.29 -38.94
C THR A 657 -12.42 16.10 -39.84
N GLY A 658 -12.04 15.53 -40.98
CA GLY A 658 -11.14 16.15 -41.94
C GLY A 658 -11.15 15.42 -43.28
N ALA A 659 -10.10 15.61 -44.08
CA ALA A 659 -9.93 14.94 -45.37
C ALA A 659 -8.49 14.46 -45.59
N SER A 660 -8.32 13.38 -46.35
CA SER A 660 -7.02 12.91 -46.80
C SER A 660 -6.45 13.82 -47.90
N ALA A 661 -5.17 13.60 -48.26
CA ALA A 661 -4.52 14.34 -49.34
C ALA A 661 -5.20 14.13 -50.72
N ALA A 662 -5.79 12.95 -50.97
CA ALA A 662 -6.58 12.69 -52.17
C ALA A 662 -8.08 13.03 -52.04
N GLY A 663 -8.53 13.54 -50.87
CA GLY A 663 -9.90 14.03 -50.65
C GLY A 663 -10.90 13.01 -50.11
N ALA A 664 -10.46 11.87 -49.55
CA ALA A 664 -11.33 10.97 -48.81
C ALA A 664 -11.75 11.62 -47.48
N ALA A 665 -13.03 11.51 -47.11
CA ALA A 665 -13.52 12.03 -45.82
C ALA A 665 -12.98 11.18 -44.66
N LEU A 666 -12.42 11.82 -43.64
CA LEU A 666 -11.83 11.16 -42.48
C LEU A 666 -12.69 11.44 -41.24
N HIS A 667 -13.20 10.38 -40.61
CA HIS A 667 -13.96 10.43 -39.35
C HIS A 667 -13.19 9.66 -38.27
N LEU A 668 -12.51 10.39 -37.39
CA LEU A 668 -11.71 9.83 -36.32
C LEU A 668 -12.48 9.85 -35.00
N THR A 669 -12.33 8.81 -34.20
CA THR A 669 -12.77 8.72 -32.80
C THR A 669 -11.56 8.37 -31.96
N LEU A 670 -11.13 9.27 -31.08
CA LEU A 670 -10.08 9.04 -30.10
C LEU A 670 -10.77 8.66 -28.78
N ARG A 671 -10.53 7.45 -28.29
CA ARG A 671 -11.17 6.89 -27.09
C ARG A 671 -10.11 6.54 -26.06
N VAL A 672 -10.13 7.21 -24.91
CA VAL A 672 -9.31 6.80 -23.76
C VAL A 672 -9.98 5.58 -23.11
N ALA A 673 -9.38 4.41 -23.25
CA ALA A 673 -9.91 3.16 -22.69
C ALA A 673 -8.83 2.09 -22.55
N ASP A 674 -9.00 1.20 -21.58
CA ASP A 674 -8.36 -0.12 -21.62
C ASP A 674 -8.99 -0.95 -22.75
N VAL A 675 -8.15 -1.51 -23.62
CA VAL A 675 -8.57 -2.39 -24.73
C VAL A 675 -9.41 -3.58 -24.25
N LEU A 676 -9.17 -4.08 -23.03
CA LEU A 676 -9.92 -5.20 -22.46
C LEU A 676 -11.38 -4.80 -22.17
N SER A 677 -11.61 -3.56 -21.74
CA SER A 677 -12.97 -3.05 -21.50
C SER A 677 -13.80 -2.92 -22.79
N LEU A 678 -13.15 -2.84 -23.95
CA LEU A 678 -13.82 -2.85 -25.25
C LEU A 678 -14.29 -4.25 -25.66
N ALA A 679 -13.69 -5.32 -25.14
CA ALA A 679 -14.13 -6.68 -25.44
C ALA A 679 -15.55 -6.94 -24.90
N ASP A 680 -15.94 -6.31 -23.80
CA ASP A 680 -17.27 -6.45 -23.19
C ASP A 680 -18.40 -5.76 -23.96
N GLN A 681 -18.04 -4.95 -24.97
CA GLN A 681 -18.99 -4.30 -25.86
C GLN A 681 -19.28 -5.20 -27.09
N PRO A 682 -20.48 -5.12 -27.69
CA PRO A 682 -20.77 -5.85 -28.93
C PRO A 682 -19.86 -5.36 -30.07
N ALA A 683 -19.24 -6.31 -30.78
CA ALA A 683 -18.28 -6.02 -31.84
C ALA A 683 -18.88 -5.13 -32.95
N ALA A 684 -18.26 -3.97 -33.17
CA ALA A 684 -18.57 -3.12 -34.33
C ALA A 684 -17.87 -3.66 -35.59
N PRO A 685 -18.50 -3.58 -36.78
CA PRO A 685 -17.90 -4.08 -38.03
C PRO A 685 -16.63 -3.29 -38.38
N ARG A 686 -15.48 -3.97 -38.44
CA ARG A 686 -14.18 -3.43 -38.88
C ARG A 686 -13.69 -4.16 -40.13
N ASP A 687 -12.96 -3.45 -40.98
CA ASP A 687 -12.23 -4.04 -42.12
C ASP A 687 -10.77 -4.33 -41.76
N LEU A 688 -10.19 -3.47 -40.90
CA LEU A 688 -8.79 -3.49 -40.49
C LEU A 688 -8.64 -3.20 -38.99
N VAL A 689 -7.85 -4.01 -38.30
CA VAL A 689 -7.23 -3.66 -37.02
C VAL A 689 -5.76 -3.36 -37.24
N VAL A 690 -5.28 -2.29 -36.62
CA VAL A 690 -3.86 -1.93 -36.55
C VAL A 690 -3.42 -2.02 -35.08
N ALA A 691 -2.26 -2.61 -34.83
CA ALA A 691 -1.72 -2.75 -33.48
C ALA A 691 -0.18 -2.69 -33.54
N SER A 692 0.35 -1.47 -33.72
CA SER A 692 1.78 -1.21 -33.96
C SER A 692 2.61 -1.32 -32.68
N ALA A 693 3.62 -2.20 -32.67
CA ALA A 693 4.43 -2.51 -31.48
C ALA A 693 3.60 -2.83 -30.21
N PHE A 694 2.42 -3.43 -30.42
CA PHE A 694 1.41 -3.69 -29.39
C PHE A 694 1.35 -5.17 -28.97
N ALA A 695 1.78 -6.07 -29.86
CA ALA A 695 1.59 -7.50 -29.68
C ALA A 695 2.33 -8.05 -28.44
N ASP A 696 3.52 -7.52 -28.17
CA ASP A 696 4.36 -7.84 -27.00
C ASP A 696 3.74 -7.45 -25.63
N LEU A 697 2.54 -6.85 -25.60
CA LEU A 697 1.82 -6.50 -24.37
C LEU A 697 0.89 -7.63 -23.85
N PHE A 698 0.67 -8.68 -24.64
CA PHE A 698 -0.31 -9.73 -24.33
C PHE A 698 0.21 -11.15 -24.65
N PRO A 699 -0.15 -12.17 -23.84
CA PRO A 699 0.03 -13.57 -24.20
C PRO A 699 -0.59 -13.89 -25.57
N PRO A 700 0.09 -14.69 -26.44
CA PRO A 700 -0.38 -14.91 -27.81
C PRO A 700 -1.84 -15.43 -27.93
N PRO A 701 -2.32 -16.40 -27.13
CA PRO A 701 -3.71 -16.83 -27.16
C PRO A 701 -4.70 -15.75 -26.72
N GLN A 702 -4.34 -14.95 -25.71
CA GLN A 702 -5.19 -13.87 -25.21
C GLN A 702 -5.33 -12.75 -26.25
N LEU A 703 -4.22 -12.37 -26.91
CA LEU A 703 -4.22 -11.39 -28.00
C LEU A 703 -5.06 -11.89 -29.19
N ALA A 704 -4.92 -13.16 -29.58
CA ALA A 704 -5.68 -13.76 -30.67
C ALA A 704 -7.21 -13.70 -30.38
N ALA A 705 -7.62 -14.08 -29.17
CA ALA A 705 -9.01 -14.03 -28.73
C ALA A 705 -9.55 -12.60 -28.62
N LEU A 706 -8.75 -11.65 -28.10
CA LEU A 706 -9.08 -10.24 -27.99
C LEU A 706 -9.34 -9.60 -29.36
N LEU A 707 -8.41 -9.77 -30.31
CA LEU A 707 -8.56 -9.22 -31.66
C LEU A 707 -9.77 -9.84 -32.38
N ALA A 708 -9.95 -11.16 -32.29
CA ALA A 708 -11.11 -11.85 -32.83
C ALA A 708 -12.44 -11.37 -32.26
N ARG A 709 -12.46 -10.95 -30.98
CA ARG A 709 -13.66 -10.40 -30.32
C ARG A 709 -13.95 -8.96 -30.72
N LEU A 710 -12.92 -8.13 -30.86
CA LEU A 710 -13.05 -6.72 -31.25
C LEU A 710 -13.38 -6.52 -32.74
N ALA A 711 -12.91 -7.44 -33.60
CA ALA A 711 -13.00 -7.31 -35.05
C ALA A 711 -13.07 -8.70 -35.75
N PRO A 712 -14.15 -9.47 -35.55
CA PRO A 712 -14.32 -10.78 -36.17
C PRO A 712 -14.24 -10.70 -37.71
N GLY A 713 -13.52 -11.63 -38.34
CA GLY A 713 -13.30 -11.71 -39.79
C GLY A 713 -12.41 -10.63 -40.42
N ALA A 714 -12.05 -9.58 -39.67
CA ALA A 714 -11.26 -8.45 -40.16
C ALA A 714 -9.81 -8.84 -40.50
N LEU A 715 -9.11 -7.96 -41.22
CA LEU A 715 -7.66 -8.06 -41.33
C LEU A 715 -7.01 -7.45 -40.09
N ALA A 716 -5.91 -8.03 -39.60
CA ALA A 716 -5.09 -7.44 -38.56
C ALA A 716 -3.68 -7.19 -39.08
N TYR A 717 -3.20 -5.96 -38.95
CA TYR A 717 -1.85 -5.54 -39.32
C TYR A 717 -1.09 -5.12 -38.06
N LEU A 718 -0.07 -5.89 -37.70
CA LEU A 718 0.75 -5.70 -36.51
C LEU A 718 2.19 -5.39 -36.94
N PRO A 719 2.50 -4.13 -37.30
CA PRO A 719 3.84 -3.74 -37.66
C PRO A 719 4.75 -3.62 -36.43
N ILE A 720 6.06 -3.78 -36.65
CA ILE A 720 7.09 -3.65 -35.61
C ILE A 720 6.81 -4.61 -34.43
N THR A 721 6.41 -5.85 -34.71
CA THR A 721 6.35 -6.93 -33.70
C THR A 721 7.77 -7.44 -33.49
N PHE A 722 8.28 -7.48 -32.26
CA PHE A 722 9.68 -7.77 -32.01
C PHE A 722 10.02 -9.25 -32.28
N ASP A 723 11.13 -9.52 -32.99
CA ASP A 723 11.55 -10.89 -33.39
C ASP A 723 12.72 -11.43 -32.54
N GLY A 724 12.98 -10.81 -31.37
CA GLY A 724 13.96 -11.31 -30.40
C GLY A 724 15.42 -10.99 -30.71
N VAL A 725 15.73 -10.15 -31.70
CA VAL A 725 17.11 -9.82 -32.08
C VAL A 725 17.38 -8.31 -32.02
N THR A 726 18.12 -7.90 -30.99
CA THR A 726 18.78 -6.59 -30.91
C THR A 726 20.29 -6.77 -30.97
N ARG A 727 21.00 -5.98 -31.77
CA ARG A 727 22.49 -5.98 -31.85
C ARG A 727 23.06 -4.61 -32.18
N LEU A 728 24.36 -4.42 -31.94
CA LEU A 728 25.10 -3.21 -32.33
C LEU A 728 26.10 -3.48 -33.45
N GLU A 729 26.27 -2.52 -34.34
CA GLU A 729 27.25 -2.56 -35.43
C GLU A 729 28.08 -1.26 -35.46
N PRO A 730 29.42 -1.30 -35.43
CA PRO A 730 30.28 -2.48 -35.36
C PRO A 730 30.25 -3.13 -33.95
N PRO A 731 30.30 -4.47 -33.85
CA PRO A 731 30.18 -5.19 -32.58
C PRO A 731 31.41 -5.04 -31.67
N HIS A 732 31.22 -5.27 -30.38
CA HIS A 732 32.26 -5.27 -29.34
C HIS A 732 32.24 -6.58 -28.53
N ASN A 733 33.40 -7.21 -28.39
CA ASN A 733 33.57 -8.54 -27.78
C ASN A 733 33.88 -8.49 -26.27
N GLY A 734 33.81 -7.32 -25.63
CA GLY A 734 34.16 -7.12 -24.21
C GLY A 734 35.66 -6.89 -23.99
N VAL A 735 36.01 -6.01 -23.05
CA VAL A 735 37.39 -5.76 -22.61
C VAL A 735 37.41 -5.35 -21.13
N GLY A 736 38.16 -6.09 -20.30
CA GLY A 736 38.28 -5.77 -18.87
C GLY A 736 36.94 -5.93 -18.15
N SER A 737 36.47 -4.88 -17.48
CA SER A 737 35.13 -4.82 -16.87
C SER A 737 34.02 -4.40 -17.85
N VAL A 738 34.34 -4.07 -19.11
CA VAL A 738 33.33 -3.70 -20.12
C VAL A 738 32.76 -4.97 -20.76
N PRO A 739 31.44 -5.23 -20.64
CA PRO A 739 30.81 -6.42 -21.21
C PRO A 739 30.81 -6.39 -22.75
N SER A 740 30.70 -7.56 -23.37
CA SER A 740 30.42 -7.68 -24.80
C SER A 740 29.00 -7.22 -25.12
N ASP A 741 28.77 -6.77 -26.37
CA ASP A 741 27.41 -6.45 -26.82
C ASP A 741 26.47 -7.64 -26.69
N GLU A 742 26.98 -8.85 -26.94
CA GLU A 742 26.24 -10.09 -26.81
C GLU A 742 25.78 -10.34 -25.36
N ARG A 743 26.63 -10.09 -24.35
CA ARG A 743 26.21 -10.22 -22.94
C ARG A 743 25.20 -9.15 -22.53
N VAL A 744 25.36 -7.91 -23.01
CA VAL A 744 24.38 -6.85 -22.75
C VAL A 744 23.04 -7.17 -23.41
N MET A 745 23.03 -7.65 -24.65
CA MET A 745 21.79 -8.00 -25.35
C MET A 745 21.13 -9.26 -24.77
N ALA A 746 21.90 -10.24 -24.30
CA ALA A 746 21.38 -11.37 -23.54
C ALA A 746 20.67 -10.89 -22.25
N ALA A 747 21.34 -10.11 -21.41
CA ALA A 747 20.75 -9.54 -20.21
C ALA A 747 19.53 -8.64 -20.51
N TYR A 748 19.50 -7.99 -21.68
CA TYR A 748 18.39 -7.16 -22.13
C TYR A 748 17.17 -7.99 -22.53
N HIS A 749 17.38 -9.09 -23.26
CA HIS A 749 16.29 -10.01 -23.61
C HIS A 749 15.79 -10.78 -22.38
N GLU A 750 16.68 -11.23 -21.49
CA GLU A 750 16.33 -11.79 -20.16
C GLU A 750 15.43 -10.81 -19.36
N HIS A 751 15.74 -9.50 -19.41
CA HIS A 751 14.94 -8.46 -18.77
C HIS A 751 13.55 -8.27 -19.42
N LEU A 752 13.45 -8.30 -20.75
CA LEU A 752 12.18 -8.21 -21.46
C LEU A 752 11.29 -9.44 -21.20
N GLU A 753 11.86 -10.65 -21.26
CA GLU A 753 11.16 -11.91 -20.99
C GLU A 753 10.65 -11.96 -19.54
N ALA A 754 11.47 -11.56 -18.56
CA ALA A 754 11.05 -11.46 -17.15
C ALA A 754 9.94 -10.41 -16.92
N GLN A 755 9.81 -9.41 -17.79
CA GLN A 755 8.72 -8.42 -17.77
C GLN A 755 7.51 -8.84 -18.62
N GLY A 756 7.58 -9.97 -19.34
CA GLY A 756 6.54 -10.40 -20.27
C GLY A 756 6.46 -9.57 -21.55
N GLN A 757 7.44 -8.70 -21.81
CA GLN A 757 7.51 -7.81 -22.98
C GLN A 757 8.21 -8.50 -24.16
N TYR A 758 7.88 -9.78 -24.38
CA TYR A 758 8.46 -10.58 -25.46
C TYR A 758 7.43 -11.56 -26.02
N LEU A 759 7.06 -11.36 -27.28
CA LEU A 759 6.20 -12.24 -28.04
C LEU A 759 6.95 -12.79 -29.25
N HIS A 760 7.33 -14.07 -29.25
CA HIS A 760 7.85 -14.68 -30.47
C HIS A 760 6.73 -14.70 -31.54
N PRO A 761 6.91 -14.10 -32.73
CA PRO A 761 5.87 -13.99 -33.75
C PRO A 761 5.20 -15.32 -34.14
N SER A 762 5.95 -16.43 -34.11
CA SER A 762 5.45 -17.76 -34.47
C SER A 762 4.41 -18.32 -33.47
N ASP A 763 4.50 -17.96 -32.19
CA ASP A 763 3.51 -18.38 -31.18
C ASP A 763 2.17 -17.66 -31.37
N PHE A 764 2.22 -16.38 -31.74
CA PHE A 764 1.02 -15.60 -32.02
C PHE A 764 0.33 -16.04 -33.32
N VAL A 765 1.10 -16.32 -34.38
CA VAL A 765 0.56 -16.93 -35.61
C VAL A 765 -0.11 -18.26 -35.30
N ARG A 766 0.55 -19.15 -34.54
CA ARG A 766 -0.05 -20.43 -34.11
C ARG A 766 -1.35 -20.24 -33.33
N ALA A 767 -1.41 -19.28 -32.41
CA ALA A 767 -2.61 -19.00 -31.63
C ALA A 767 -3.78 -18.51 -32.50
N VAL A 768 -3.50 -17.64 -33.48
CA VAL A 768 -4.52 -17.14 -34.42
C VAL A 768 -5.00 -18.24 -35.37
N GLU A 769 -4.10 -19.09 -35.87
CA GLU A 769 -4.46 -20.24 -36.72
C GLU A 769 -5.27 -21.29 -35.93
N ALA A 770 -4.91 -21.57 -34.68
CA ALA A 770 -5.68 -22.45 -33.79
C ALA A 770 -7.10 -21.93 -33.51
N ALA A 771 -7.28 -20.60 -33.44
CA ALA A 771 -8.59 -19.96 -33.33
C ALA A 771 -9.39 -19.94 -34.65
N GLY A 772 -8.85 -20.44 -35.76
CA GLY A 772 -9.50 -20.45 -37.09
C GLY A 772 -9.19 -19.24 -37.97
N GLY A 773 -8.26 -18.38 -37.56
CA GLY A 773 -7.68 -17.32 -38.41
C GLY A 773 -6.67 -17.85 -39.42
N ALA A 774 -5.94 -16.95 -40.08
CA ALA A 774 -4.84 -17.33 -40.99
C ALA A 774 -3.80 -16.22 -41.15
N MET A 775 -2.52 -16.58 -41.22
CA MET A 775 -1.48 -15.64 -41.66
C MET A 775 -1.54 -15.43 -43.18
N LEU A 776 -1.51 -14.16 -43.61
CA LEU A 776 -1.59 -13.78 -45.03
C LEU A 776 -0.26 -13.27 -45.59
N ALA A 777 0.56 -12.64 -44.74
CA ALA A 777 1.95 -12.30 -45.00
C ALA A 777 2.71 -12.02 -43.70
N THR A 778 4.02 -12.16 -43.76
CA THR A 778 4.97 -11.60 -42.80
C THR A 778 6.17 -11.05 -43.55
N GLY A 779 6.82 -10.03 -43.01
CA GLY A 779 7.99 -9.42 -43.63
C GLY A 779 8.88 -8.71 -42.61
N LEU A 780 10.19 -8.80 -42.79
CA LEU A 780 11.18 -8.17 -41.92
C LEU A 780 11.02 -6.64 -41.93
N SER A 781 10.77 -6.05 -40.76
CA SER A 781 10.76 -4.61 -40.50
C SER A 781 11.95 -4.19 -39.63
N ARG A 782 13.14 -4.43 -40.20
CA ARG A 782 14.45 -4.17 -39.57
C ARG A 782 14.65 -2.66 -39.33
N LEU A 783 14.61 -2.26 -38.07
CA LEU A 783 15.04 -0.94 -37.64
C LEU A 783 16.57 -0.86 -37.69
N LYS A 784 17.10 0.14 -38.40
CA LYS A 784 18.53 0.50 -38.39
C LYS A 784 18.66 1.89 -37.79
N LEU A 785 19.01 1.97 -36.52
CA LEU A 785 19.04 3.23 -35.79
C LEU A 785 20.48 3.75 -35.64
N PRO A 786 20.88 4.79 -36.41
CA PRO A 786 22.22 5.34 -36.34
C PRO A 786 22.37 6.30 -35.14
N PRO A 787 23.61 6.59 -34.68
CA PRO A 787 23.89 7.44 -33.52
C PRO A 787 23.30 8.86 -33.56
N GLU A 788 23.04 9.38 -34.75
CA GLU A 788 22.51 10.73 -34.99
C GLU A 788 20.98 10.80 -34.90
N ALA A 789 20.29 9.66 -34.82
CA ALA A 789 18.84 9.62 -34.80
C ALA A 789 18.26 10.02 -33.43
N PRO A 790 17.17 10.81 -33.36
CA PRO A 790 16.59 11.25 -32.08
C PRO A 790 16.18 10.14 -31.11
N LEU A 791 15.87 8.94 -31.62
CA LEU A 791 15.54 7.75 -30.80
C LEU A 791 16.80 7.09 -30.18
N TYR A 792 18.01 7.34 -30.71
CA TYR A 792 19.22 6.61 -30.32
C TYR A 792 19.61 6.75 -28.84
N PRO A 793 19.56 7.95 -28.22
CA PRO A 793 19.80 8.09 -26.78
C PRO A 793 18.81 7.29 -25.94
N TYR A 794 17.51 7.35 -26.29
CA TYR A 794 16.47 6.57 -25.62
C TYR A 794 16.74 5.06 -25.69
N MET A 795 17.17 4.54 -26.84
CA MET A 795 17.52 3.11 -26.97
C MET A 795 18.76 2.72 -26.16
N LEU A 796 19.84 3.51 -26.22
CA LEU A 796 21.04 3.26 -25.40
C LEU A 796 20.69 3.17 -23.92
N ASP A 797 19.94 4.16 -23.46
CA ASP A 797 19.60 4.28 -22.06
C ASP A 797 18.59 3.21 -21.62
N PHE A 798 17.59 2.89 -22.46
CA PHE A 798 16.66 1.80 -22.23
C PHE A 798 17.40 0.46 -22.03
N VAL A 799 18.39 0.15 -22.89
CA VAL A 799 19.21 -1.06 -22.76
C VAL A 799 20.13 -0.99 -21.54
N SER A 800 20.87 0.11 -21.35
CA SER A 800 21.84 0.19 -20.24
C SER A 800 21.18 0.14 -18.87
N THR A 801 20.03 0.81 -18.69
CA THR A 801 19.35 0.91 -17.38
C THR A 801 18.55 -0.34 -17.08
N GLY A 802 17.96 -0.99 -18.09
CA GLY A 802 17.25 -2.28 -17.91
C GLY A 802 18.16 -3.43 -17.52
N THR A 803 19.38 -3.45 -18.05
CA THR A 803 20.36 -4.53 -17.81
C THR A 803 21.27 -4.32 -16.60
N ALA A 804 21.30 -3.11 -16.04
CA ALA A 804 22.37 -2.69 -15.13
C ALA A 804 22.51 -3.59 -13.88
N VAL A 805 21.40 -3.96 -13.26
CA VAL A 805 21.38 -4.81 -12.04
C VAL A 805 21.96 -6.20 -12.32
N ALA A 806 21.57 -6.83 -13.43
CA ALA A 806 22.07 -8.15 -13.81
C ALA A 806 23.56 -8.10 -14.16
N LEU A 807 23.97 -7.11 -14.97
CA LEU A 807 25.36 -6.94 -15.37
C LEU A 807 26.28 -6.62 -14.17
N TRP A 808 25.84 -5.80 -13.21
CA TRP A 808 26.60 -5.55 -11.99
C TRP A 808 26.72 -6.78 -11.08
N ALA A 809 25.69 -7.62 -10.98
CA ALA A 809 25.75 -8.86 -10.20
C ALA A 809 26.82 -9.82 -10.73
N ASP A 810 27.04 -9.81 -12.05
CA ASP A 810 28.08 -10.56 -12.76
C ASP A 810 29.47 -9.86 -12.78
N GLY A 811 29.59 -8.65 -12.20
CA GLY A 811 30.84 -7.89 -12.14
C GLY A 811 31.16 -7.04 -13.39
N TRP A 812 30.20 -6.82 -14.28
CA TRP A 812 30.33 -5.98 -15.49
C TRP A 812 29.98 -4.52 -15.24
N ASP A 813 30.55 -3.62 -16.05
CA ASP A 813 30.28 -2.18 -16.04
C ASP A 813 29.39 -1.74 -17.23
N PRO A 814 28.06 -1.64 -17.05
CA PRO A 814 27.12 -1.20 -18.07
C PRO A 814 27.29 0.28 -18.46
N ALA A 815 27.82 1.12 -17.55
CA ALA A 815 28.05 2.54 -17.84
C ALA A 815 29.24 2.70 -18.79
N ALA A 816 30.33 1.97 -18.55
CA ALA A 816 31.47 1.93 -19.46
C ALA A 816 31.11 1.35 -20.84
N TRP A 817 30.23 0.35 -20.91
CA TRP A 817 29.69 -0.15 -22.19
C TRP A 817 28.92 0.92 -22.96
N ARG A 818 28.05 1.69 -22.28
CA ARG A 818 27.28 2.79 -22.87
C ARG A 818 28.19 3.86 -23.47
N GLU A 819 29.18 4.32 -22.71
CA GLU A 819 30.16 5.31 -23.19
C GLU A 819 30.97 4.78 -24.37
N LEU A 820 31.36 3.49 -24.36
CA LEU A 820 32.02 2.85 -25.49
C LEU A 820 31.11 2.76 -26.72
N ALA A 821 29.81 2.48 -26.56
CA ALA A 821 28.82 2.45 -27.63
C ALA A 821 28.65 3.82 -28.32
N ILE A 822 28.64 4.90 -27.53
CA ILE A 822 28.66 6.29 -28.04
C ILE A 822 29.98 6.58 -28.76
N ALA A 823 31.13 6.29 -28.12
CA ALA A 823 32.45 6.61 -28.64
C ALA A 823 32.76 5.92 -29.98
N ARG A 824 32.36 4.65 -30.15
CA ARG A 824 32.53 3.90 -31.42
C ARG A 824 31.47 4.22 -32.49
N ARG A 825 30.48 5.07 -32.18
CA ARG A 825 29.35 5.40 -33.05
C ARG A 825 28.60 4.16 -33.57
N ALA A 826 28.33 3.19 -32.69
CA ALA A 826 27.62 1.99 -33.11
C ALA A 826 26.15 2.30 -33.43
N ARG A 827 25.59 1.65 -34.47
CA ARG A 827 24.15 1.68 -34.75
C ARG A 827 23.45 0.50 -34.09
N PHE A 828 22.22 0.68 -33.63
CA PHE A 828 21.36 -0.47 -33.30
C PHE A 828 20.80 -1.07 -34.58
N ILE A 829 20.78 -2.39 -34.64
CA ILE A 829 19.95 -3.16 -35.55
C ILE A 829 18.96 -3.94 -34.68
N VAL A 830 17.67 -3.65 -34.87
CA VAL A 830 16.58 -4.41 -34.25
C VAL A 830 15.83 -5.12 -35.38
N ASP A 831 15.75 -6.44 -35.29
CA ASP A 831 14.93 -7.21 -36.19
C ASP A 831 13.52 -7.33 -35.59
N ASN A 832 12.57 -6.72 -36.28
CA ASN A 832 11.14 -6.84 -36.04
C ASN A 832 10.52 -7.48 -37.30
N VAL A 833 9.29 -7.93 -37.17
CA VAL A 833 8.46 -8.35 -38.30
C VAL A 833 7.15 -7.57 -38.32
N ASP A 834 6.69 -7.29 -39.52
CA ASP A 834 5.30 -6.88 -39.75
C ASP A 834 4.49 -8.14 -40.04
N ILE A 835 3.36 -8.29 -39.34
CA ILE A 835 2.49 -9.45 -39.46
C ILE A 835 1.14 -9.01 -40.03
N LEU A 836 0.68 -9.68 -41.08
CA LEU A 836 -0.65 -9.50 -41.66
C LEU A 836 -1.46 -10.79 -41.52
N LEU A 837 -2.59 -10.70 -40.82
CA LEU A 837 -3.46 -11.82 -40.48
C LEU A 837 -4.89 -11.57 -41.00
N ARG A 838 -5.64 -12.65 -41.20
CA ARG A 838 -7.11 -12.65 -41.16
C ARG A 838 -7.55 -13.21 -39.82
N LEU A 839 -8.33 -12.44 -39.08
CA LEU A 839 -8.93 -12.87 -37.81
C LEU A 839 -10.07 -13.87 -38.07
N PRO A 840 -10.37 -14.78 -37.13
CA PRO A 840 -11.48 -15.71 -37.27
C PRO A 840 -12.85 -15.00 -37.23
N GLU A 841 -13.86 -15.61 -37.85
CA GLU A 841 -15.24 -15.11 -37.90
C GLU A 841 -15.97 -15.20 -36.55
N ALA A 842 -15.50 -16.06 -35.64
CA ALA A 842 -16.08 -16.26 -34.31
C ALA A 842 -15.00 -16.59 -33.27
N VAL A 843 -15.17 -16.07 -32.06
CA VAL A 843 -14.32 -16.40 -30.90
C VAL A 843 -14.71 -17.80 -30.41
N GLN A 844 -13.84 -18.80 -30.63
CA GLN A 844 -13.95 -20.06 -29.90
C GLN A 844 -13.42 -19.86 -28.46
N PRO A 845 -14.00 -20.54 -27.45
CA PRO A 845 -13.52 -20.41 -26.08
C PRO A 845 -12.08 -20.90 -25.95
N ALA A 846 -11.35 -20.40 -24.95
CA ALA A 846 -9.89 -20.55 -24.82
C ALA A 846 -9.38 -21.97 -24.46
N GLY A 847 -10.16 -23.01 -24.75
CA GLY A 847 -9.79 -24.41 -24.58
C GLY A 847 -10.99 -25.35 -24.75
N ASP A 848 -10.69 -26.65 -24.79
CA ASP A 848 -11.71 -27.69 -24.72
C ASP A 848 -12.51 -27.62 -23.41
N SER A 849 -13.75 -28.09 -23.46
CA SER A 849 -14.57 -28.24 -22.26
C SER A 849 -13.94 -29.26 -21.29
N TYR A 850 -13.97 -28.95 -20.00
CA TYR A 850 -13.26 -29.69 -18.95
C TYR A 850 -14.24 -30.33 -17.97
N GLN A 851 -13.84 -31.44 -17.35
CA GLN A 851 -14.65 -32.15 -16.36
C GLN A 851 -14.47 -31.55 -14.96
N ALA A 852 -15.60 -31.30 -14.30
CA ALA A 852 -15.68 -31.03 -12.87
C ALA A 852 -16.43 -32.15 -12.16
N LEU A 853 -16.04 -32.46 -10.93
CA LEU A 853 -16.73 -33.43 -10.09
C LEU A 853 -18.02 -32.84 -9.52
N GLU A 854 -18.99 -33.72 -9.28
CA GLU A 854 -20.30 -33.34 -8.77
C GLU A 854 -20.83 -34.41 -7.81
N LEU A 855 -21.13 -34.01 -6.57
CA LEU A 855 -21.94 -34.80 -5.65
C LEU A 855 -23.41 -34.62 -6.06
N ARG A 856 -24.04 -35.70 -6.55
CA ARG A 856 -25.38 -35.65 -7.17
C ARG A 856 -26.52 -36.01 -6.25
N ALA A 857 -26.23 -36.85 -5.26
CA ALA A 857 -27.15 -37.36 -4.26
C ALA A 857 -26.34 -38.06 -3.16
N PRO A 858 -26.95 -38.45 -2.02
CA PRO A 858 -26.29 -39.29 -1.03
C PRO A 858 -25.67 -40.54 -1.66
N ARG A 859 -24.37 -40.73 -1.40
CA ARG A 859 -23.46 -41.76 -1.94
C ARG A 859 -23.29 -41.78 -3.47
N SER A 860 -23.65 -40.71 -4.17
CA SER A 860 -23.56 -40.60 -5.63
C SER A 860 -22.63 -39.48 -6.08
N VAL A 861 -21.53 -39.85 -6.74
CA VAL A 861 -20.61 -38.94 -7.41
C VAL A 861 -20.77 -39.07 -8.92
N GLY A 862 -20.66 -37.97 -9.66
CA GLY A 862 -20.58 -37.94 -11.12
C GLY A 862 -19.68 -36.81 -11.60
N PHE A 863 -19.65 -36.63 -12.93
CA PHE A 863 -18.91 -35.56 -13.59
C PHE A 863 -19.86 -34.66 -14.37
N VAL A 864 -19.60 -33.36 -14.35
CA VAL A 864 -20.28 -32.34 -15.15
C VAL A 864 -19.25 -31.69 -16.07
N LEU A 865 -19.61 -31.51 -17.35
CA LEU A 865 -18.77 -30.85 -18.32
C LEU A 865 -18.95 -29.33 -18.17
N ARG A 866 -17.85 -28.59 -18.08
CA ARG A 866 -17.80 -27.13 -17.95
C ARG A 866 -17.08 -26.54 -19.16
N THR A 867 -17.55 -25.41 -19.65
CA THR A 867 -16.89 -24.66 -20.72
C THR A 867 -15.95 -23.63 -20.09
N PRO A 868 -14.69 -23.48 -20.55
CA PRO A 868 -13.84 -22.39 -20.09
C PRO A 868 -14.39 -21.03 -20.52
N PRO A 869 -14.12 -19.94 -19.78
CA PRO A 869 -14.48 -18.59 -20.23
C PRO A 869 -13.75 -18.27 -21.54
N PRO A 870 -14.39 -17.52 -22.47
CA PRO A 870 -13.79 -17.21 -23.77
C PRO A 870 -12.64 -16.20 -23.70
N LEU A 871 -12.58 -15.41 -22.63
CA LEU A 871 -11.46 -14.56 -22.26
C LEU A 871 -11.32 -14.62 -20.73
N LEU A 872 -10.11 -14.55 -20.20
CA LEU A 872 -9.89 -14.38 -18.76
C LEU A 872 -10.02 -12.90 -18.41
N ASP A 873 -10.82 -12.58 -17.38
CA ASP A 873 -10.83 -11.25 -16.77
C ASP A 873 -9.41 -10.88 -16.32
N ALA A 874 -9.11 -9.58 -16.19
CA ALA A 874 -7.75 -9.10 -15.98
C ALA A 874 -7.02 -9.72 -14.77
N ASP A 875 -7.75 -10.01 -13.67
CA ASP A 875 -7.19 -10.66 -12.46
C ASP A 875 -7.41 -12.20 -12.43
N THR A 876 -7.99 -12.82 -13.45
CA THR A 876 -8.37 -14.24 -13.45
C THR A 876 -7.26 -15.10 -14.07
N VAL A 877 -6.96 -16.24 -13.45
CA VAL A 877 -6.06 -17.28 -14.00
C VAL A 877 -6.80 -18.56 -14.33
N GLU A 878 -6.26 -19.31 -15.28
CA GLU A 878 -6.51 -20.74 -15.44
C GLU A 878 -5.44 -21.54 -14.68
N VAL A 879 -5.88 -22.41 -13.77
CA VAL A 879 -5.04 -23.41 -13.10
C VAL A 879 -5.44 -24.79 -13.61
N ARG A 880 -4.55 -25.47 -14.33
CA ARG A 880 -4.73 -26.88 -14.73
C ARG A 880 -4.29 -27.79 -13.61
N SER A 881 -5.18 -28.67 -13.17
CA SER A 881 -5.00 -29.48 -11.96
C SER A 881 -3.93 -30.55 -12.13
N ILE A 882 -3.15 -30.77 -11.07
CA ILE A 882 -2.19 -31.88 -10.93
C ILE A 882 -2.74 -32.89 -9.91
N VAL A 883 -3.13 -32.40 -8.74
CA VAL A 883 -3.78 -33.19 -7.68
C VAL A 883 -4.85 -32.39 -6.94
N SER A 884 -5.81 -33.09 -6.34
CA SER A 884 -6.73 -32.49 -5.37
C SER A 884 -7.10 -33.48 -4.27
N MET A 885 -6.99 -33.07 -3.00
CA MET A 885 -7.21 -33.96 -1.85
C MET A 885 -8.67 -33.93 -1.38
N ILE A 886 -9.26 -35.10 -1.12
CA ILE A 886 -10.63 -35.24 -0.61
C ILE A 886 -10.63 -35.09 0.91
N SER A 887 -11.45 -34.17 1.43
CA SER A 887 -11.65 -33.96 2.86
C SER A 887 -12.49 -35.07 3.50
N GLY A 888 -11.83 -36.06 4.09
CA GLY A 888 -12.49 -37.15 4.84
C GLY A 888 -13.39 -36.70 6.01
N GLY A 889 -13.33 -35.43 6.43
CA GLY A 889 -14.25 -34.85 7.41
C GLY A 889 -15.48 -34.23 6.74
N THR A 890 -15.27 -33.09 6.07
CA THR A 890 -16.33 -32.27 5.48
C THR A 890 -17.03 -32.97 4.31
N GLU A 891 -16.24 -33.51 3.37
CA GLU A 891 -16.79 -34.05 2.14
C GLU A 891 -17.43 -35.43 2.33
N LEU A 892 -17.05 -36.20 3.35
CA LEU A 892 -17.79 -37.43 3.68
C LEU A 892 -19.16 -37.15 4.30
N LEU A 893 -19.35 -36.07 5.05
CA LEU A 893 -20.70 -35.66 5.49
C LEU A 893 -21.56 -35.30 4.28
N MET A 894 -20.99 -34.54 3.34
CA MET A 894 -21.61 -34.16 2.07
C MET A 894 -21.88 -35.37 1.16
N TYR A 895 -20.96 -36.33 1.07
CA TYR A 895 -21.16 -37.57 0.32
C TYR A 895 -22.23 -38.45 0.96
N ARG A 896 -22.30 -38.54 2.29
CA ARG A 896 -23.31 -39.37 2.99
C ARG A 896 -24.72 -38.77 3.01
N GLY A 897 -24.86 -37.46 2.84
CA GLY A 897 -26.12 -36.74 3.06
C GLY A 897 -26.37 -36.36 4.52
N ASP A 898 -25.32 -36.37 5.35
CA ASP A 898 -25.37 -36.12 6.80
C ASP A 898 -25.28 -34.62 7.15
N PHE A 899 -25.52 -33.71 6.20
CA PHE A 899 -25.44 -32.26 6.38
C PHE A 899 -26.81 -31.60 6.29
N ASP A 900 -26.92 -30.37 6.80
CA ASP A 900 -28.12 -29.56 6.71
C ASP A 900 -28.16 -28.83 5.36
N VAL A 901 -29.24 -29.04 4.61
CA VAL A 901 -29.47 -28.35 3.34
C VAL A 901 -29.82 -26.90 3.62
N SER A 902 -29.09 -25.96 3.01
CA SER A 902 -29.30 -24.53 3.21
C SER A 902 -28.90 -23.70 2.00
N ASP A 903 -29.51 -22.51 1.89
CA ASP A 903 -29.14 -21.49 0.92
C ASP A 903 -27.89 -20.69 1.37
N GLU A 904 -27.22 -21.11 2.45
CA GLU A 904 -25.96 -20.48 2.89
C GLU A 904 -24.78 -20.92 2.00
N PRO A 905 -23.84 -20.01 1.69
CA PRO A 905 -22.64 -20.32 0.91
C PRO A 905 -21.85 -21.53 1.43
N LEU A 906 -21.41 -22.39 0.51
CA LEU A 906 -20.55 -23.55 0.77
C LEU A 906 -19.28 -23.21 1.57
N ASP A 907 -18.67 -22.04 1.33
CA ASP A 907 -17.77 -21.36 2.28
C ASP A 907 -17.76 -19.84 2.01
N LYS A 908 -18.05 -19.01 3.03
CA LYS A 908 -18.18 -17.55 2.91
C LYS A 908 -16.84 -16.83 2.63
N THR A 909 -15.71 -17.50 2.81
CA THR A 909 -14.36 -16.95 2.66
C THR A 909 -13.65 -17.40 1.38
N ILE A 910 -13.95 -18.60 0.86
CA ILE A 910 -13.36 -19.17 -0.37
C ILE A 910 -14.12 -18.71 -1.62
N GLY A 911 -13.46 -17.95 -2.51
CA GLY A 911 -14.09 -17.37 -3.71
C GLY A 911 -14.93 -18.35 -4.53
N GLY A 912 -14.37 -19.50 -4.90
CA GLY A 912 -15.05 -20.52 -5.72
C GLY A 912 -16.16 -21.33 -5.01
N LEU A 913 -16.47 -21.03 -3.75
CA LEU A 913 -17.51 -21.69 -2.93
C LEU A 913 -18.52 -20.69 -2.34
N LYS A 914 -18.53 -19.43 -2.79
CA LYS A 914 -19.45 -18.39 -2.26
C LYS A 914 -20.84 -18.42 -2.89
N ASP A 915 -20.94 -18.82 -4.15
CA ASP A 915 -22.12 -18.55 -4.98
C ASP A 915 -23.08 -19.76 -5.10
N ALA A 916 -22.79 -20.85 -4.41
CA ALA A 916 -23.62 -22.05 -4.35
C ALA A 916 -23.96 -22.40 -2.90
N GLY A 917 -25.22 -22.83 -2.69
CA GLY A 917 -25.71 -23.31 -1.41
C GLY A 917 -25.34 -24.77 -1.12
N LEU A 918 -25.55 -25.20 0.12
CA LEU A 918 -25.44 -26.58 0.56
C LEU A 918 -26.62 -27.41 0.05
N ALA A 919 -26.61 -27.80 -1.23
CA ALA A 919 -27.64 -28.63 -1.85
C ALA A 919 -27.08 -29.52 -2.97
N TYR A 920 -27.72 -30.66 -3.25
CA TYR A 920 -27.37 -31.47 -4.43
C TYR A 920 -28.15 -30.99 -5.68
N PRO A 921 -27.57 -31.05 -6.89
CA PRO A 921 -26.18 -31.41 -7.17
C PRO A 921 -25.20 -30.27 -6.88
N MET A 922 -24.00 -30.58 -6.40
CA MET A 922 -22.94 -29.58 -6.16
C MET A 922 -21.55 -30.07 -6.54
N SER A 923 -20.75 -29.17 -7.12
CA SER A 923 -19.30 -29.32 -7.23
C SER A 923 -18.64 -28.83 -5.94
N TYR A 924 -17.87 -29.70 -5.29
CA TYR A 924 -17.15 -29.36 -4.06
C TYR A 924 -15.70 -29.83 -4.12
N GLY A 925 -14.90 -29.36 -3.16
CA GLY A 925 -13.46 -29.52 -3.06
C GLY A 925 -12.82 -28.17 -2.74
N TYR A 926 -11.69 -28.18 -2.04
CA TYR A 926 -11.01 -26.95 -1.62
C TYR A 926 -9.48 -27.10 -1.48
N ALA A 927 -8.92 -28.22 -1.92
CA ALA A 927 -7.52 -28.59 -1.73
C ALA A 927 -6.86 -28.94 -3.06
N LEU A 928 -6.94 -28.03 -4.04
CA LEU A 928 -6.50 -28.23 -5.42
C LEU A 928 -5.10 -27.63 -5.61
N VAL A 929 -4.22 -28.42 -6.23
CA VAL A 929 -2.87 -28.01 -6.65
C VAL A 929 -2.74 -28.22 -8.14
N GLY A 930 -2.23 -27.20 -8.85
CA GLY A 930 -2.10 -27.22 -10.30
C GLY A 930 -1.03 -26.27 -10.81
N THR A 931 -0.95 -26.15 -12.13
CA THR A 931 -0.06 -25.23 -12.84
C THR A 931 -0.89 -24.10 -13.46
N VAL A 932 -0.42 -22.86 -13.34
CA VAL A 932 -1.05 -21.73 -14.06
C VAL A 932 -0.73 -21.86 -15.55
N THR A 933 -1.74 -22.04 -16.40
CA THR A 933 -1.57 -22.24 -17.85
C THR A 933 -2.01 -21.06 -18.71
N ALA A 934 -2.92 -20.24 -18.19
CA ALA A 934 -3.31 -18.97 -18.77
C ALA A 934 -3.60 -17.95 -17.66
N ALA A 935 -3.51 -16.67 -17.99
CA ALA A 935 -3.61 -15.57 -17.06
C ALA A 935 -4.24 -14.34 -17.73
N GLY A 936 -5.00 -13.56 -16.97
CA GLY A 936 -5.47 -12.23 -17.34
C GLY A 936 -4.36 -11.18 -17.27
N ALA A 937 -4.60 -10.01 -17.85
CA ALA A 937 -3.54 -9.03 -18.11
C ALA A 937 -2.94 -8.34 -16.87
N HIS A 938 -3.60 -8.37 -15.71
CA HIS A 938 -3.03 -7.84 -14.46
C HIS A 938 -2.17 -8.86 -13.71
N VAL A 939 -2.21 -10.13 -14.12
CA VAL A 939 -1.42 -11.19 -13.50
C VAL A 939 0.02 -11.09 -14.01
N PRO A 940 1.04 -10.98 -13.14
CA PRO A 940 2.42 -10.86 -13.59
C PRO A 940 2.85 -12.12 -14.36
N MET A 941 3.37 -11.94 -15.57
CA MET A 941 3.67 -13.03 -16.52
C MET A 941 4.54 -14.16 -15.94
N GLY A 942 5.43 -13.85 -14.99
CA GLY A 942 6.23 -14.83 -14.24
C GLY A 942 5.43 -15.82 -13.38
N TRP A 943 4.10 -15.72 -13.32
CA TRP A 943 3.23 -16.75 -12.73
C TRP A 943 2.80 -17.84 -13.72
N LEU A 944 2.86 -17.61 -15.03
CA LEU A 944 2.62 -18.66 -16.03
C LEU A 944 3.63 -19.81 -15.83
N GLY A 945 3.15 -21.05 -15.87
CA GLY A 945 3.95 -22.24 -15.60
C GLY A 945 4.29 -22.48 -14.12
N LYS A 946 3.96 -21.57 -13.18
CA LYS A 946 4.17 -21.82 -11.75
C LYS A 946 3.17 -22.85 -11.21
N ARG A 947 3.64 -23.66 -10.26
CA ARG A 947 2.79 -24.52 -9.43
C ARG A 947 2.14 -23.71 -8.32
N VAL A 948 0.83 -23.81 -8.20
CA VAL A 948 0.01 -23.05 -7.26
C VAL A 948 -0.98 -23.95 -6.53
N PHE A 949 -1.24 -23.59 -5.28
CA PHE A 949 -2.37 -24.09 -4.50
C PHE A 949 -3.54 -23.11 -4.67
N THR A 950 -4.75 -23.63 -4.81
CA THR A 950 -5.97 -22.82 -4.81
C THR A 950 -7.15 -23.55 -4.14
N PHE A 951 -8.00 -22.75 -3.49
CA PHE A 951 -9.25 -23.23 -2.88
C PHE A 951 -10.34 -23.33 -3.95
N ALA A 952 -10.36 -24.44 -4.69
CA ALA A 952 -11.33 -24.71 -5.76
C ALA A 952 -11.89 -26.15 -5.71
N PRO A 953 -13.11 -26.38 -6.24
CA PRO A 953 -13.70 -27.71 -6.40
C PRO A 953 -12.84 -28.68 -7.21
N HIS A 954 -13.06 -29.98 -7.04
CA HIS A 954 -12.37 -31.00 -7.84
C HIS A 954 -12.75 -30.89 -9.33
N ALA A 955 -11.82 -30.46 -10.17
CA ALA A 955 -11.99 -30.34 -11.62
C ALA A 955 -10.64 -30.42 -12.35
N GLU A 956 -10.65 -30.71 -13.65
CA GLU A 956 -9.44 -30.72 -14.49
C GLU A 956 -8.82 -29.33 -14.68
N ALA A 957 -9.62 -28.27 -14.55
CA ALA A 957 -9.21 -26.88 -14.57
C ALA A 957 -10.00 -26.07 -13.53
N ALA A 958 -9.37 -25.06 -12.96
CA ALA A 958 -10.00 -24.06 -12.09
C ALA A 958 -9.72 -22.65 -12.63
N TYR A 959 -10.77 -21.85 -12.76
CA TYR A 959 -10.68 -20.43 -13.13
C TYR A 959 -10.89 -19.61 -11.87
N THR A 960 -9.86 -18.89 -11.43
CA THR A 960 -9.84 -18.25 -10.11
C THR A 960 -9.08 -16.94 -10.12
N ARG A 961 -9.33 -16.06 -9.15
CA ARG A 961 -8.65 -14.75 -9.07
C ARG A 961 -7.24 -14.89 -8.52
N PHE A 962 -6.29 -14.22 -9.17
CA PHE A 962 -4.87 -14.17 -8.84
C PHE A 962 -4.57 -13.88 -7.36
N PRO A 963 -5.21 -12.91 -6.67
CA PRO A 963 -4.98 -12.66 -5.24
C PRO A 963 -5.38 -13.81 -4.29
N SER A 964 -6.01 -14.88 -4.80
CA SER A 964 -6.37 -16.08 -4.03
C SER A 964 -5.41 -17.26 -4.24
N LEU A 965 -4.45 -17.15 -5.16
CA LEU A 965 -3.42 -18.17 -5.38
C LEU A 965 -2.38 -18.13 -4.27
N LEU A 966 -1.88 -19.31 -3.91
CA LEU A 966 -0.68 -19.46 -3.09
C LEU A 966 0.37 -20.19 -3.93
N GLU A 967 1.54 -19.58 -4.11
CA GLU A 967 2.67 -20.26 -4.77
C GLU A 967 3.10 -21.48 -3.96
N VAL A 968 3.26 -22.63 -4.63
CA VAL A 968 3.76 -23.84 -3.98
C VAL A 968 5.28 -23.74 -3.88
N PRO A 969 5.88 -23.81 -2.69
CA PRO A 969 7.34 -23.73 -2.53
C PRO A 969 8.05 -24.80 -3.37
N GLU A 970 9.21 -24.50 -3.97
CA GLU A 970 9.92 -25.42 -4.88
C GLU A 970 10.21 -26.80 -4.26
N TRP A 971 10.49 -26.84 -2.96
CA TRP A 971 10.73 -28.07 -2.20
C TRP A 971 9.48 -28.94 -2.01
N CYS A 972 8.29 -28.38 -2.20
CA CYS A 972 7.03 -29.01 -1.84
C CYS A 972 6.49 -29.83 -3.01
N SER A 973 6.23 -31.12 -2.75
CA SER A 973 5.55 -31.97 -3.74
C SER A 973 4.08 -31.50 -3.90
N PRO A 974 3.47 -31.62 -5.09
CA PRO A 974 2.04 -31.34 -5.25
C PRO A 974 1.17 -32.16 -4.29
N ALA A 975 1.59 -33.40 -4.01
CA ALA A 975 0.92 -34.29 -3.07
C ALA A 975 0.92 -33.76 -1.63
N ASP A 976 2.04 -33.21 -1.15
CA ASP A 976 2.14 -32.54 0.16
C ASP A 976 1.42 -31.19 0.19
N ALA A 977 1.51 -30.40 -0.89
CA ALA A 977 0.90 -29.08 -0.97
C ALA A 977 -0.63 -29.13 -0.82
N ALA A 978 -1.27 -30.20 -1.28
CA ALA A 978 -2.70 -30.41 -1.08
C ALA A 978 -3.12 -30.55 0.41
N PHE A 979 -2.19 -30.81 1.33
CA PHE A 979 -2.47 -30.83 2.77
C PHE A 979 -2.56 -29.43 3.40
N LEU A 980 -2.28 -28.34 2.67
CA LEU A 980 -2.26 -26.97 3.22
C LEU A 980 -3.50 -26.60 4.05
N PRO A 981 -4.76 -26.85 3.61
CA PRO A 981 -5.93 -26.54 4.42
C PRO A 981 -6.03 -27.39 5.70
N SER A 982 -5.54 -28.63 5.66
CA SER A 982 -5.52 -29.53 6.82
C SER A 982 -4.45 -29.13 7.84
N ALA A 983 -3.30 -28.65 7.37
CA ALA A 983 -2.25 -28.09 8.22
C ALA A 983 -2.69 -26.74 8.84
N GLU A 984 -3.34 -25.86 8.07
CA GLU A 984 -3.94 -24.61 8.58
C GLU A 984 -5.02 -24.88 9.64
N THR A 985 -5.87 -25.88 9.40
CA THR A 985 -6.90 -26.32 10.35
C THR A 985 -6.26 -26.84 11.63
N ALA A 986 -5.25 -27.72 11.53
CA ALA A 986 -4.55 -28.27 12.69
C ALA A 986 -3.85 -27.19 13.55
N LEU A 987 -3.29 -26.16 12.92
CA LEU A 987 -2.70 -25.02 13.63
C LEU A 987 -3.75 -24.17 14.35
N SER A 988 -4.91 -23.91 13.72
CA SER A 988 -6.02 -23.19 14.36
C SER A 988 -6.51 -23.94 15.61
N ILE A 989 -6.73 -25.25 15.49
CA ILE A 989 -7.10 -26.12 16.63
C ILE A 989 -6.04 -26.12 17.73
N ALA A 990 -4.74 -26.15 17.37
CA ALA A 990 -3.65 -26.09 18.33
C ALA A 990 -3.58 -24.73 19.05
N HIS A 991 -3.92 -23.62 18.36
CA HIS A 991 -4.04 -22.31 18.97
C HIS A 991 -5.24 -22.25 19.94
N ASP A 992 -6.43 -22.66 19.51
CA ASP A 992 -7.64 -22.63 20.34
C ASP A 992 -7.53 -23.54 21.57
N ALA A 993 -6.80 -24.66 21.46
CA ALA A 993 -6.49 -25.53 22.59
C ALA A 993 -5.57 -24.88 23.63
N HIS A 994 -4.69 -23.97 23.20
CA HIS A 994 -3.73 -23.20 23.99
C HIS A 994 -3.05 -23.93 25.18
N PRO A 995 -2.54 -25.17 25.02
CA PRO A 995 -1.99 -25.93 26.13
C PRO A 995 -0.69 -25.31 26.63
N ARG A 996 -0.51 -25.30 27.95
CA ARG A 996 0.71 -24.80 28.60
C ARG A 996 1.80 -25.87 28.64
N THR A 997 3.06 -25.44 28.68
CA THR A 997 4.20 -26.36 28.75
C THR A 997 4.08 -27.31 29.94
N GLY A 998 4.04 -28.61 29.66
CA GLY A 998 3.90 -29.68 30.66
C GLY A 998 2.46 -30.16 30.92
N GLU A 999 1.44 -29.53 30.30
CA GLU A 999 0.06 -30.03 30.34
C GLU A 999 -0.12 -31.31 29.50
N VAL A 1000 -1.13 -32.09 29.85
CA VAL A 1000 -1.51 -33.33 29.17
C VAL A 1000 -2.67 -33.04 28.21
N VAL A 1001 -2.46 -33.32 26.92
CA VAL A 1001 -3.48 -33.11 25.88
C VAL A 1001 -3.99 -34.45 25.37
N TYR A 1002 -5.30 -34.67 25.34
CA TYR A 1002 -5.90 -35.84 24.69
C TYR A 1002 -6.45 -35.46 23.32
N VAL A 1003 -6.07 -36.17 22.26
CA VAL A 1003 -6.59 -35.96 20.90
C VAL A 1003 -7.44 -37.16 20.51
N PHE A 1004 -8.75 -36.96 20.40
CA PHE A 1004 -9.73 -37.99 20.06
C PHE A 1004 -9.94 -38.04 18.54
N GLY A 1005 -9.65 -39.20 17.93
CA GLY A 1005 -9.67 -39.41 16.49
C GLY A 1005 -8.32 -39.08 15.83
N ALA A 1006 -7.60 -40.12 15.43
CA ALA A 1006 -6.32 -40.03 14.71
C ALA A 1006 -6.53 -40.16 13.18
N GLY A 1007 -7.51 -39.40 12.65
CA GLY A 1007 -7.62 -39.08 11.23
C GLY A 1007 -6.66 -37.96 10.82
N VAL A 1008 -6.70 -37.49 9.57
CA VAL A 1008 -5.74 -36.49 9.04
C VAL A 1008 -5.61 -35.23 9.91
N ILE A 1009 -6.73 -34.65 10.36
CA ILE A 1009 -6.70 -33.46 11.24
C ILE A 1009 -6.07 -33.79 12.60
N GLY A 1010 -6.51 -34.85 13.29
CA GLY A 1010 -5.95 -35.24 14.58
C GLY A 1010 -4.46 -35.58 14.53
N LEU A 1011 -4.01 -36.26 13.47
CA LEU A 1011 -2.61 -36.57 13.21
C LEU A 1011 -1.76 -35.30 13.00
N LEU A 1012 -2.29 -34.31 12.29
CA LEU A 1012 -1.61 -33.02 12.10
C LEU A 1012 -1.65 -32.14 13.37
N VAL A 1013 -2.71 -32.20 14.19
CA VAL A 1013 -2.78 -31.54 15.50
C VAL A 1013 -1.74 -32.12 16.46
N ILE A 1014 -1.57 -33.44 16.48
CA ILE A 1014 -0.51 -34.12 17.25
C ILE A 1014 0.87 -33.60 16.82
N ALA A 1015 1.14 -33.51 15.52
CA ALA A 1015 2.40 -32.98 15.00
C ALA A 1015 2.59 -31.48 15.31
N ALA A 1016 1.52 -30.67 15.25
CA ALA A 1016 1.54 -29.25 15.57
C ALA A 1016 1.85 -28.99 17.07
N LEU A 1017 1.32 -29.83 17.97
CA LEU A 1017 1.55 -29.75 19.42
C LEU A 1017 2.83 -30.46 19.90
N GLN A 1018 3.55 -31.14 19.01
CA GLN A 1018 4.78 -31.87 19.34
C GLN A 1018 5.83 -30.92 19.95
N GLY A 1019 6.21 -31.18 21.20
CA GLY A 1019 7.17 -30.38 21.96
C GLY A 1019 6.54 -29.30 22.85
N SER A 1020 5.27 -28.95 22.63
CA SER A 1020 4.53 -27.98 23.46
C SER A 1020 3.84 -28.65 24.66
N ALA A 1021 3.28 -29.86 24.46
CA ALA A 1021 2.50 -30.57 25.47
C ALA A 1021 2.69 -32.10 25.39
N ALA A 1022 2.29 -32.81 26.46
CA ALA A 1022 2.30 -34.27 26.48
C ALA A 1022 1.02 -34.82 25.81
N VAL A 1023 1.08 -35.03 24.49
CA VAL A 1023 -0.08 -35.45 23.70
C VAL A 1023 -0.32 -36.97 23.79
N THR A 1024 -1.54 -37.37 24.14
CA THR A 1024 -2.02 -38.77 24.04
C THR A 1024 -3.10 -38.87 22.96
N ALA A 1025 -2.90 -39.74 21.97
CA ALA A 1025 -3.92 -40.01 20.96
C ALA A 1025 -4.93 -41.07 21.43
N VAL A 1026 -6.21 -40.86 21.13
CA VAL A 1026 -7.32 -41.76 21.49
C VAL A 1026 -8.06 -42.15 20.22
N ASP A 1027 -7.86 -43.38 19.75
CA ASP A 1027 -8.50 -43.89 18.52
C ASP A 1027 -8.71 -45.41 18.63
N PRO A 1028 -9.86 -45.97 18.23
CA PRO A 1028 -10.10 -47.42 18.27
C PRO A 1028 -9.21 -48.22 17.30
N VAL A 1029 -8.77 -47.61 16.18
CA VAL A 1029 -8.00 -48.29 15.12
C VAL A 1029 -6.50 -48.34 15.48
N ALA A 1030 -5.94 -49.54 15.60
CA ALA A 1030 -4.54 -49.74 15.99
C ALA A 1030 -3.54 -49.03 15.06
N SER A 1031 -3.68 -49.17 13.74
CA SER A 1031 -2.78 -48.54 12.77
C SER A 1031 -2.78 -47.01 12.84
N ARG A 1032 -3.90 -46.38 13.24
CA ARG A 1032 -3.98 -44.93 13.45
C ARG A 1032 -3.27 -44.50 14.75
N ARG A 1033 -3.34 -45.32 15.80
CA ARG A 1033 -2.51 -45.13 17.01
C ARG A 1033 -1.02 -45.24 16.70
N ASP A 1034 -0.61 -46.18 15.86
CA ASP A 1034 0.79 -46.33 15.44
C ASP A 1034 1.27 -45.15 14.58
N LEU A 1035 0.38 -44.51 13.80
CA LEU A 1035 0.69 -43.26 13.10
C LEU A 1035 0.82 -42.08 14.07
N ALA A 1036 -0.08 -41.95 15.04
CA ALA A 1036 -0.02 -40.91 16.06
C ALA A 1036 1.31 -40.92 16.85
N LEU A 1037 1.79 -42.11 17.25
CA LEU A 1037 3.10 -42.26 17.90
C LEU A 1037 4.24 -41.82 16.99
N ARG A 1038 4.21 -42.19 15.69
CA ARG A 1038 5.22 -41.77 14.70
C ARG A 1038 5.25 -40.27 14.43
N LEU A 1039 4.15 -39.55 14.67
CA LEU A 1039 4.04 -38.10 14.56
C LEU A 1039 4.31 -37.34 15.87
N GLY A 1040 4.73 -38.05 16.93
CA GLY A 1040 5.18 -37.43 18.17
C GLY A 1040 4.16 -37.42 19.32
N ALA A 1041 3.08 -38.21 19.25
CA ALA A 1041 2.27 -38.47 20.44
C ALA A 1041 3.11 -39.21 21.50
N ALA A 1042 3.07 -38.75 22.75
CA ALA A 1042 3.75 -39.38 23.88
C ALA A 1042 3.13 -40.74 24.27
N ALA A 1043 1.84 -40.92 23.97
CA ALA A 1043 1.13 -42.19 24.11
C ALA A 1043 -0.01 -42.29 23.08
N ALA A 1044 -0.48 -43.50 22.81
CA ALA A 1044 -1.69 -43.73 22.03
C ALA A 1044 -2.48 -44.89 22.65
N VAL A 1045 -3.78 -44.68 22.89
CA VAL A 1045 -4.64 -45.62 23.62
C VAL A 1045 -5.95 -45.87 22.88
N SER A 1046 -6.53 -47.06 23.09
CA SER A 1046 -7.92 -47.31 22.70
C SER A 1046 -8.89 -46.58 23.64
N PRO A 1047 -10.14 -46.29 23.23
CA PRO A 1047 -11.14 -45.65 24.08
C PRO A 1047 -11.38 -46.38 25.42
N GLU A 1048 -11.26 -47.71 25.43
CA GLU A 1048 -11.43 -48.58 26.61
C GLU A 1048 -10.27 -48.44 27.62
N GLN A 1049 -9.09 -48.02 27.14
CA GLN A 1049 -7.88 -47.80 27.95
C GLN A 1049 -7.74 -46.35 28.45
N LEU A 1050 -8.70 -45.48 28.10
CA LEU A 1050 -8.69 -44.06 28.44
C LEU A 1050 -8.74 -43.82 29.96
N ARG A 1051 -7.77 -43.08 30.48
CA ARG A 1051 -7.80 -42.64 31.88
C ARG A 1051 -8.75 -41.46 32.02
N ARG A 1052 -9.75 -41.60 32.89
CA ARG A 1052 -10.70 -40.52 33.23
C ARG A 1052 -10.00 -39.41 34.01
N ARG A 1053 -10.37 -38.16 33.78
CA ARG A 1053 -9.85 -36.94 34.46
C ARG A 1053 -8.32 -36.80 34.44
N ALA A 1054 -7.67 -37.19 33.35
CA ALA A 1054 -6.22 -37.16 33.19
C ALA A 1054 -5.72 -36.01 32.29
N ALA A 1055 -6.50 -35.55 31.31
CA ALA A 1055 -6.11 -34.46 30.42
C ALA A 1055 -6.41 -33.08 31.01
N ASP A 1056 -5.53 -32.11 30.76
CA ASP A 1056 -5.79 -30.67 30.97
C ASP A 1056 -6.68 -30.12 29.84
N VAL A 1057 -6.38 -30.53 28.61
CA VAL A 1057 -7.15 -30.18 27.41
C VAL A 1057 -7.47 -31.45 26.63
N SER A 1058 -8.73 -31.62 26.22
CA SER A 1058 -9.12 -32.64 25.24
C SER A 1058 -9.52 -31.97 23.92
N ILE A 1059 -9.08 -32.51 22.80
CA ILE A 1059 -9.39 -32.04 21.45
C ILE A 1059 -10.15 -33.16 20.73
N GLU A 1060 -11.34 -32.86 20.24
CA GLU A 1060 -12.22 -33.83 19.59
C GLU A 1060 -12.20 -33.60 18.06
N CYS A 1061 -11.60 -34.55 17.33
CA CYS A 1061 -11.35 -34.54 15.88
C CYS A 1061 -11.97 -35.75 15.14
N SER A 1062 -12.84 -36.54 15.79
CA SER A 1062 -13.40 -37.78 15.24
C SER A 1062 -14.80 -37.64 14.63
N GLY A 1063 -15.54 -36.58 14.99
CA GLY A 1063 -16.94 -36.39 14.58
C GLY A 1063 -17.90 -37.47 15.09
N ASN A 1064 -17.54 -38.12 16.21
CA ASN A 1064 -18.34 -39.16 16.87
C ASN A 1064 -18.89 -38.63 18.21
N PRO A 1065 -20.23 -38.56 18.40
CA PRO A 1065 -20.82 -38.05 19.64
C PRO A 1065 -20.34 -38.76 20.91
N ALA A 1066 -20.03 -40.06 20.83
CA ALA A 1066 -19.50 -40.82 21.96
C ALA A 1066 -18.07 -40.39 22.34
N ALA A 1067 -17.26 -39.95 21.36
CA ALA A 1067 -15.92 -39.43 21.61
C ALA A 1067 -15.95 -38.08 22.32
N LEU A 1068 -16.94 -37.22 22.04
CA LEU A 1068 -17.13 -35.96 22.78
C LEU A 1068 -17.50 -36.21 24.26
N GLN A 1069 -18.37 -37.18 24.53
CA GLN A 1069 -18.65 -37.59 25.93
C GLN A 1069 -17.42 -38.21 26.60
N ALA A 1070 -16.62 -39.00 25.87
CA ALA A 1070 -15.35 -39.53 26.37
C ALA A 1070 -14.30 -38.43 26.62
N ALA A 1071 -14.27 -37.37 25.81
CA ALA A 1071 -13.42 -36.20 26.00
C ALA A 1071 -13.79 -35.44 27.28
N LEU A 1072 -15.08 -35.17 27.49
CA LEU A 1072 -15.57 -34.61 28.75
C LEU A 1072 -15.16 -35.46 29.95
N ASP A 1073 -15.20 -36.80 29.84
CA ASP A 1073 -14.82 -37.74 30.90
C ASP A 1073 -13.30 -37.93 31.08
N GLY A 1074 -12.52 -37.70 30.04
CA GLY A 1074 -11.06 -37.69 30.03
C GLY A 1074 -10.45 -36.40 30.60
N THR A 1075 -11.11 -35.25 30.42
CA THR A 1075 -10.64 -33.95 30.95
C THR A 1075 -10.80 -33.84 32.46
N ARG A 1076 -9.78 -33.29 33.13
CA ARG A 1076 -9.75 -33.02 34.58
C ARG A 1076 -10.58 -31.78 34.95
N ASP A 1077 -10.79 -31.58 36.24
CA ASP A 1077 -11.55 -30.44 36.73
C ASP A 1077 -10.81 -29.12 36.37
N ALA A 1078 -11.56 -28.08 35.99
CA ALA A 1078 -11.15 -26.81 35.36
C ALA A 1078 -10.52 -26.89 33.95
N GLY A 1079 -10.44 -28.08 33.34
CA GLY A 1079 -9.90 -28.25 31.99
C GLY A 1079 -10.85 -27.90 30.84
N THR A 1080 -10.31 -27.91 29.62
CA THR A 1080 -11.01 -27.51 28.38
C THR A 1080 -11.28 -28.70 27.45
N VAL A 1081 -12.40 -28.68 26.75
CA VAL A 1081 -12.70 -29.56 25.61
C VAL A 1081 -12.88 -28.69 24.35
N VAL A 1082 -12.07 -28.94 23.33
CA VAL A 1082 -12.11 -28.28 22.02
C VAL A 1082 -12.85 -29.18 21.03
N LEU A 1083 -13.94 -28.69 20.44
CA LEU A 1083 -14.61 -29.34 19.32
C LEU A 1083 -13.98 -28.83 18.02
N ALA A 1084 -13.24 -29.70 17.35
CA ALA A 1084 -12.70 -29.47 16.02
C ALA A 1084 -13.52 -30.14 14.91
N SER A 1085 -14.44 -31.05 15.27
CA SER A 1085 -15.27 -31.79 14.32
C SER A 1085 -16.58 -31.09 14.00
N TRP A 1086 -16.96 -31.08 12.72
CA TRP A 1086 -18.35 -30.84 12.32
C TRP A 1086 -19.17 -32.13 12.46
N TYR A 1087 -20.33 -32.03 13.13
CA TYR A 1087 -21.20 -33.17 13.41
C TYR A 1087 -22.31 -33.37 12.37
N GLY A 1088 -22.61 -32.34 11.58
CA GLY A 1088 -23.79 -32.32 10.71
C GLY A 1088 -25.05 -32.70 11.47
N ARG A 1089 -25.86 -33.58 10.89
CA ARG A 1089 -27.17 -34.02 11.41
C ARG A 1089 -27.12 -35.09 12.50
N LYS A 1090 -25.92 -35.46 12.99
CA LYS A 1090 -25.77 -36.49 14.04
C LYS A 1090 -26.31 -35.98 15.37
N ALA A 1091 -27.23 -36.72 15.99
CA ALA A 1091 -27.71 -36.42 17.33
C ALA A 1091 -26.56 -36.57 18.37
N VAL A 1092 -26.36 -35.53 19.18
CA VAL A 1092 -25.37 -35.49 20.26
C VAL A 1092 -26.08 -35.48 21.61
N THR A 1093 -25.72 -36.38 22.52
CA THR A 1093 -26.27 -36.45 23.88
C THR A 1093 -25.12 -36.43 24.89
N LEU A 1094 -25.13 -35.45 25.80
CA LEU A 1094 -24.03 -35.21 26.75
C LEU A 1094 -24.52 -35.21 28.20
N ALA A 1095 -23.73 -35.79 29.09
CA ALA A 1095 -23.99 -35.87 30.52
C ALA A 1095 -23.54 -34.60 31.26
N LEU A 1096 -24.21 -33.48 31.01
CA LEU A 1096 -23.90 -32.16 31.59
C LEU A 1096 -24.39 -31.97 33.06
N GLY A 1097 -24.58 -33.07 33.80
CA GLY A 1097 -25.11 -33.05 35.17
C GLY A 1097 -24.09 -32.58 36.22
N THR A 1098 -24.28 -33.03 37.47
CA THR A 1098 -23.53 -32.56 38.66
C THR A 1098 -22.00 -32.54 38.49
N ARG A 1099 -21.41 -33.48 37.73
CA ARG A 1099 -19.98 -33.46 37.44
C ARG A 1099 -19.60 -32.22 36.63
N PHE A 1100 -20.21 -32.00 35.46
CA PHE A 1100 -19.83 -30.92 34.54
C PHE A 1100 -19.81 -29.56 35.24
N HIS A 1101 -20.86 -29.25 35.99
CA HIS A 1101 -20.97 -28.00 36.75
C HIS A 1101 -19.96 -27.87 37.90
N ARG A 1102 -19.74 -28.93 38.71
CA ARG A 1102 -18.79 -28.87 39.84
C ARG A 1102 -17.33 -28.95 39.40
N SER A 1103 -17.07 -29.55 38.25
CA SER A 1103 -15.75 -29.67 37.64
C SER A 1103 -15.35 -28.41 36.85
N HIS A 1104 -16.18 -27.37 36.73
CA HIS A 1104 -15.87 -26.14 35.98
C HIS A 1104 -15.29 -26.38 34.56
N LEU A 1105 -15.76 -27.43 33.87
CA LEU A 1105 -15.29 -27.78 32.54
C LEU A 1105 -15.71 -26.75 31.50
N LYS A 1106 -14.82 -26.47 30.55
CA LYS A 1106 -15.10 -25.61 29.39
C LYS A 1106 -15.33 -26.45 28.14
N ILE A 1107 -16.25 -26.01 27.29
CA ILE A 1107 -16.45 -26.54 25.94
C ILE A 1107 -16.31 -25.37 24.99
N ILE A 1108 -15.41 -25.45 24.00
CA ILE A 1108 -15.21 -24.42 22.97
C ILE A 1108 -15.23 -25.06 21.58
N ALA A 1109 -15.64 -24.30 20.57
CA ALA A 1109 -15.55 -24.69 19.16
C ALA A 1109 -14.28 -24.08 18.54
N SER A 1110 -13.66 -24.80 17.61
CA SER A 1110 -12.56 -24.32 16.77
C SER A 1110 -13.03 -24.16 15.32
N GLN A 1111 -12.59 -23.11 14.63
CA GLN A 1111 -13.01 -22.76 13.28
C GLN A 1111 -11.82 -22.15 12.51
N VAL A 1112 -11.61 -22.56 11.25
CA VAL A 1112 -10.38 -22.24 10.49
C VAL A 1112 -10.50 -20.97 9.62
N SER A 1113 -11.69 -20.59 9.16
CA SER A 1113 -11.87 -19.51 8.17
C SER A 1113 -11.43 -18.13 8.71
N GLU A 1114 -11.50 -17.93 10.02
CA GLU A 1114 -11.04 -16.71 10.71
C GLU A 1114 -9.92 -16.99 11.74
N VAL A 1115 -9.30 -15.93 12.25
CA VAL A 1115 -8.41 -15.96 13.42
C VAL A 1115 -9.04 -15.04 14.46
N VAL A 1116 -9.65 -15.62 15.50
CA VAL A 1116 -10.49 -14.90 16.46
C VAL A 1116 -9.82 -14.72 17.83
N GLY A 1117 -10.40 -13.89 18.69
CA GLY A 1117 -10.01 -13.72 20.09
C GLY A 1117 -8.56 -13.27 20.29
N GLU A 1118 -7.91 -13.82 21.32
CA GLU A 1118 -6.54 -13.47 21.75
C GLU A 1118 -5.44 -13.75 20.71
N HIS A 1119 -5.79 -14.41 19.60
CA HIS A 1119 -4.85 -14.73 18.52
C HIS A 1119 -4.85 -13.68 17.41
N ALA A 1120 -5.96 -12.96 17.20
CA ALA A 1120 -6.13 -12.02 16.09
C ALA A 1120 -5.05 -10.91 16.03
N ALA A 1121 -4.61 -10.41 17.19
CA ALA A 1121 -3.56 -9.40 17.28
C ALA A 1121 -2.13 -9.93 17.02
N ARG A 1122 -1.95 -11.26 16.99
CA ARG A 1122 -0.63 -11.93 16.88
C ARG A 1122 -0.48 -12.76 15.60
N TRP A 1123 -1.58 -13.24 15.04
CA TRP A 1123 -1.63 -14.16 13.91
C TRP A 1123 -2.45 -13.57 12.76
N SER A 1124 -1.75 -13.15 11.69
CA SER A 1124 -2.37 -12.89 10.40
C SER A 1124 -2.59 -14.20 9.63
N LYS A 1125 -3.50 -14.18 8.66
CA LYS A 1125 -3.73 -15.34 7.76
C LYS A 1125 -2.46 -15.74 7.01
N ALA A 1126 -1.67 -14.76 6.55
CA ALA A 1126 -0.36 -14.99 5.93
C ALA A 1126 0.61 -15.74 6.88
N ARG A 1127 0.77 -15.27 8.12
CA ARG A 1127 1.61 -15.93 9.13
C ARG A 1127 1.14 -17.35 9.44
N ARG A 1128 -0.17 -17.60 9.44
CA ARG A 1128 -0.73 -18.94 9.64
C ARG A 1128 -0.42 -19.87 8.46
N PHE A 1129 -0.46 -19.39 7.21
CA PHE A 1129 -0.02 -20.16 6.05
C PHE A 1129 1.49 -20.45 6.06
N GLU A 1130 2.34 -19.49 6.42
CA GLU A 1130 3.79 -19.72 6.60
C GLU A 1130 4.05 -20.85 7.63
N ALA A 1131 3.36 -20.81 8.77
CA ALA A 1131 3.43 -21.87 9.76
C ALA A 1131 2.87 -23.22 9.26
N ALA A 1132 1.83 -23.20 8.41
CA ALA A 1132 1.27 -24.41 7.80
C ALA A 1132 2.26 -25.04 6.80
N TRP A 1133 2.96 -24.24 6.00
CA TRP A 1133 4.04 -24.70 5.14
C TRP A 1133 5.19 -25.31 5.96
N ALA A 1134 5.63 -24.66 7.04
CA ALA A 1134 6.66 -25.22 7.93
C ALA A 1134 6.21 -26.54 8.62
N LEU A 1135 4.92 -26.67 8.95
CA LEU A 1135 4.35 -27.92 9.46
C LEU A 1135 4.39 -29.02 8.38
N ILE A 1136 4.00 -28.72 7.15
CA ILE A 1136 4.09 -29.64 6.00
C ILE A 1136 5.54 -30.06 5.73
N GLU A 1137 6.48 -29.12 5.78
CA GLU A 1137 7.90 -29.38 5.55
C GLU A 1137 8.46 -30.39 6.57
N ARG A 1138 8.13 -30.19 7.86
CA ARG A 1138 8.53 -31.07 8.96
C ARG A 1138 7.81 -32.43 8.91
N VAL A 1139 6.52 -32.44 8.57
CA VAL A 1139 5.71 -33.66 8.58
C VAL A 1139 5.95 -34.52 7.35
N ARG A 1140 6.11 -33.96 6.14
CA ARG A 1140 6.05 -34.68 4.85
C ARG A 1140 4.80 -35.59 4.76
N PRO A 1141 3.59 -35.02 4.75
CA PRO A 1141 2.35 -35.80 4.88
C PRO A 1141 2.20 -36.93 3.85
N SER A 1142 2.58 -36.71 2.59
CA SER A 1142 2.47 -37.71 1.53
C SER A 1142 3.42 -38.90 1.71
N GLU A 1143 4.55 -38.70 2.38
CA GLU A 1143 5.53 -39.76 2.70
C GLU A 1143 5.17 -40.54 3.97
N LYS A 1144 4.66 -39.86 5.00
CA LYS A 1144 4.48 -40.43 6.35
C LYS A 1144 3.05 -40.85 6.68
N LEU A 1145 2.04 -40.40 5.93
CA LEU A 1145 0.65 -40.78 6.12
C LEU A 1145 0.18 -41.75 5.02
N PRO A 1146 -0.79 -42.63 5.28
CA PRO A 1146 -1.32 -43.56 4.28
C PRO A 1146 -2.23 -42.84 3.28
N LEU A 1147 -1.62 -42.16 2.31
CA LEU A 1147 -2.28 -41.46 1.22
C LEU A 1147 -2.66 -42.45 0.10
N THR A 1148 -3.95 -42.50 -0.25
CA THR A 1148 -4.46 -43.30 -1.36
C THR A 1148 -4.70 -42.39 -2.57
N THR A 1149 -3.84 -42.44 -3.58
CA THR A 1149 -3.97 -41.60 -4.78
C THR A 1149 -4.63 -42.38 -5.92
N LEU A 1150 -5.77 -41.91 -6.41
CA LEU A 1150 -6.49 -42.50 -7.55
C LEU A 1150 -6.54 -41.50 -8.72
N PRO A 1151 -6.66 -41.97 -9.98
CA PRO A 1151 -6.96 -41.10 -11.12
C PRO A 1151 -8.29 -40.36 -10.90
N PHE A 1152 -8.40 -39.11 -11.38
CA PHE A 1152 -9.62 -38.30 -11.28
C PHE A 1152 -10.90 -39.01 -11.77
N PRO A 1153 -10.90 -39.77 -12.89
CA PRO A 1153 -12.07 -40.57 -13.31
C PRO A 1153 -12.55 -41.61 -12.29
N ASN A 1154 -11.68 -42.08 -11.38
CA ASN A 1154 -11.98 -43.02 -10.31
C ASN A 1154 -12.46 -42.32 -9.02
N ALA A 1155 -12.84 -41.04 -9.06
CA ALA A 1155 -13.25 -40.30 -7.86
C ALA A 1155 -14.36 -41.00 -7.04
N ALA A 1156 -15.36 -41.62 -7.68
CA ALA A 1156 -16.40 -42.38 -6.98
C ALA A 1156 -15.84 -43.53 -6.12
N GLU A 1157 -14.78 -44.21 -6.58
CA GLU A 1157 -14.07 -45.25 -5.83
C GLU A 1157 -13.30 -44.65 -4.65
N ALA A 1158 -12.70 -43.46 -4.82
CA ALA A 1158 -12.01 -42.74 -3.75
C ALA A 1158 -12.95 -42.40 -2.57
N TYR A 1159 -14.16 -41.91 -2.86
CA TYR A 1159 -15.19 -41.66 -1.82
C TYR A 1159 -15.68 -42.95 -1.16
N ASP A 1160 -15.88 -44.03 -1.91
CA ASP A 1160 -16.31 -45.32 -1.35
C ASP A 1160 -15.25 -45.96 -0.44
N LEU A 1161 -13.97 -45.92 -0.84
CA LEU A 1161 -12.84 -46.39 -0.01
C LEU A 1161 -12.71 -45.57 1.29
N LEU A 1162 -12.98 -44.27 1.25
CA LEU A 1162 -13.02 -43.40 2.42
C LEU A 1162 -14.27 -43.66 3.30
N ASP A 1163 -15.46 -43.84 2.71
CA ASP A 1163 -16.71 -44.10 3.46
C ASP A 1163 -16.62 -45.42 4.24
N ARG A 1164 -16.07 -46.47 3.61
CA ARG A 1164 -15.82 -47.79 4.22
C ARG A 1164 -14.65 -47.81 5.20
N GLY A 1165 -13.87 -46.73 5.29
CA GLY A 1165 -12.68 -46.63 6.15
C GLY A 1165 -11.50 -47.52 5.70
N VAL A 1166 -11.49 -47.97 4.44
CA VAL A 1166 -10.38 -48.73 3.84
C VAL A 1166 -9.21 -47.78 3.57
N ALA A 1167 -9.49 -46.63 2.97
CA ALA A 1167 -8.58 -45.50 2.90
C ALA A 1167 -8.75 -44.61 4.15
N THR A 1168 -7.66 -44.03 4.66
CA THR A 1168 -7.72 -43.00 5.71
C THR A 1168 -7.56 -41.59 5.16
N ILE A 1169 -6.86 -41.44 4.02
CA ILE A 1169 -6.67 -40.19 3.28
C ILE A 1169 -6.72 -40.54 1.79
N ALA A 1170 -7.43 -39.77 0.97
CA ALA A 1170 -7.48 -39.98 -0.48
C ALA A 1170 -7.24 -38.68 -1.26
N GLN A 1171 -6.65 -38.84 -2.45
CA GLN A 1171 -6.32 -37.75 -3.36
C GLN A 1171 -6.62 -38.17 -4.79
N LEU A 1172 -7.17 -37.24 -5.57
CA LEU A 1172 -7.40 -37.38 -6.99
C LEU A 1172 -6.18 -36.83 -7.73
N ARG A 1173 -5.64 -37.61 -8.68
CA ARG A 1173 -4.56 -37.21 -9.58
C ARG A 1173 -5.11 -37.00 -10.99
N TYR A 1174 -4.74 -35.89 -11.60
CA TYR A 1174 -5.12 -35.51 -12.95
C TYR A 1174 -4.06 -36.00 -13.94
N GLY A 1175 -3.98 -35.46 -15.16
CA GLY A 1175 -3.05 -35.91 -16.21
C GLY A 1175 -1.56 -35.82 -15.82
N GLU A 1176 -0.67 -36.27 -16.71
CA GLU A 1176 0.78 -36.07 -16.51
C GLU A 1176 1.10 -34.57 -16.36
N GLU A 1177 2.04 -34.22 -15.47
CA GLU A 1177 2.55 -32.85 -15.38
C GLU A 1177 2.98 -32.40 -16.78
N ALA A 1178 2.31 -31.38 -17.32
CA ALA A 1178 2.81 -30.67 -18.48
C ALA A 1178 4.21 -30.17 -18.11
N GLN A 1179 5.25 -30.77 -18.70
CA GLN A 1179 6.62 -30.38 -18.41
C GLN A 1179 6.72 -28.88 -18.68
N PRO A 1180 7.27 -28.07 -17.75
CA PRO A 1180 7.54 -26.69 -18.06
C PRO A 1180 8.43 -26.69 -19.30
N HIS A 1181 8.00 -25.97 -20.34
CA HIS A 1181 8.81 -25.71 -21.52
C HIS A 1181 10.07 -24.99 -21.05
N ARG A 1182 11.11 -25.76 -20.71
CA ARG A 1182 12.46 -25.23 -20.59
C ARG A 1182 12.81 -24.74 -21.98
N SER A 1183 12.75 -23.43 -22.17
CA SER A 1183 13.37 -22.76 -23.31
C SER A 1183 14.81 -23.26 -23.38
N ARG A 1184 15.10 -24.06 -24.41
CA ARG A 1184 16.46 -24.43 -24.75
C ARG A 1184 17.03 -23.28 -25.57
N PHE A 1185 17.56 -22.29 -24.86
CA PHE A 1185 18.68 -21.49 -25.35
C PHE A 1185 19.96 -22.07 -24.74
#